data_AF-A0A8S4GJM2-F1
#
_entry.id   AF-A0A8S4GJM2-F1
#
_cell.length_a   1.000
_cell.length_b   1.000
_cell.length_c   1.000
_cell.angle_alpha   90.00
_cell.angle_beta   90.00
_cell.angle_gamma   90.00
#
_symmetry.space_group_name_H-M   'P 1'
#
loop_
_entity.id
_entity.type
_entity.pdbx_description
1 polymer ?
#
loop_
_entity_poly.entity_id
_entity_poly.type
_entity_poly.pdbx_seq_one_letter_code
_entity_poly.pdbx_strand_id
1 'polypeptide(L)'
;MDLDAVLRTCLSNDNQKRKEAEGALQAAGKDVSIIPQLITRVCSSEDASVRQIAALFLKKRIGKHWKALDENARTAIKAALLERMLHEPVHPVKTAVMGAASVIARDAVPKGTWPQLLDFLAQCCASQDAEHRHVAMSLFCSLMEYIAEELRPHYTTLQQVFVAGLGDATPAIRRVAVKAVMALMTGAAGDADLVDLGVLVPALAACIEASLREGEDDVAINAFEAVTDAVEFPSAALQAVVQPTVRFALSVACNAEHDLGVREASLSVIHMLASYKPKLLSKSGLAAEVTGNLCKLLCEPDPEDHDESSQASARKFGGQALDEVARGVSSKHVLPTVLSFLESAVHNQDANIRAAGVDAVGIVAEGCSEPLRKKLKVILSVTLAGMNDAEPVVRRKAAGTLGQLAEWLQPDIVEYHQEVIPALFKILHDSDPDVAEAGCYALDTFCEYLGDDILPFVGQLMEALVALLKNSPLRVQELALSAMASIAASAETAFTPHAEQLLPLLHQLMTRTEDDILSARARATECAGLVLQAIGKEQAIKAAGPFVDATMAGFALDFSELREWSYGFFAHLADVLGEDAKPLVSQVVPRALTSCGLQDAVRDKDGVLDLEDSDDDEPIKGFSVRTGVMDEKCAATHCLGRLSRATGPHFMDAMPQAMPVVVEMTNYFHEEVRRQAYLACAGLLIAAYKGWAVRAIDDDACQEMSEQLMGCIVGAFSVDDDMSALASALDAADEVIKEIGAEAMEKHLLPLVRICALVLEGDTIAQQAAREDSDDEIDGENDDAEELLTSASDLIATIAGAFGAEAFAPVMREHIIGPLRGLMRPEKPASARQIAIGCFAECVEVLQARAEDFVEEIVPVLLRELRSEESENRRNAAFCSGILFLHCMSKVSPR
;
A
#
# COMPACT_ATOMS: atom_id res chain seq x y z
N MET A 1 -25.77 -24.35 37.26
CA MET A 1 -24.97 -24.74 36.09
C MET A 1 -23.70 -25.38 36.60
N ASP A 2 -23.27 -26.52 36.06
CA ASP A 2 -21.94 -27.04 36.33
C ASP A 2 -20.93 -26.25 35.48
N LEU A 3 -20.39 -25.19 36.07
CA LEU A 3 -19.52 -24.24 35.38
C LEU A 3 -18.22 -24.92 34.90
N ASP A 4 -17.68 -25.87 35.65
CA ASP A 4 -16.44 -26.57 35.29
C ASP A 4 -16.65 -27.44 34.05
N ALA A 5 -17.80 -28.11 33.94
CA ALA A 5 -18.16 -28.87 32.73
C ALA A 5 -18.35 -27.96 31.50
N VAL A 6 -18.99 -26.80 31.68
CA VAL A 6 -19.21 -25.83 30.59
C VAL A 6 -17.88 -25.26 30.10
N LEU A 7 -17.00 -24.82 31.02
CA LEU A 7 -15.67 -24.28 30.69
C LEU A 7 -14.80 -25.31 29.96
N ARG A 8 -14.85 -26.59 30.35
CA ARG A 8 -14.16 -27.67 29.60
C ARG A 8 -14.74 -27.87 28.21
N THR A 9 -16.07 -27.76 28.06
CA THR A 9 -16.75 -28.00 26.78
C THR A 9 -16.46 -26.88 25.77
N CYS A 10 -16.14 -25.67 26.22
CA CYS A 10 -15.62 -24.59 25.35
C CYS A 10 -14.30 -24.95 24.64
N LEU A 11 -13.58 -25.99 25.10
CA LEU A 11 -12.36 -26.49 24.48
C LEU A 11 -12.58 -27.76 23.64
N SER A 12 -13.83 -28.09 23.34
CA SER A 12 -14.15 -29.26 22.52
C SER A 12 -13.78 -29.03 21.05
N ASN A 13 -13.24 -30.08 20.42
CA ASN A 13 -13.02 -30.12 18.96
C ASN A 13 -14.35 -30.24 18.16
N ASP A 14 -15.49 -30.42 18.85
CA ASP A 14 -16.83 -30.45 18.26
C ASP A 14 -17.41 -29.02 18.21
N ASN A 15 -17.44 -28.44 17.02
CA ASN A 15 -17.91 -27.07 16.77
C ASN A 15 -19.33 -26.80 17.30
N GLN A 16 -20.21 -27.81 17.26
CA GLN A 16 -21.59 -27.64 17.72
C GLN A 16 -21.64 -27.58 19.25
N LYS A 17 -20.96 -28.50 19.93
CA LYS A 17 -20.86 -28.49 21.40
C LYS A 17 -20.14 -27.25 21.93
N ARG A 18 -19.11 -26.78 21.22
CA ARG A 18 -18.39 -25.55 21.58
C ARG A 18 -19.31 -24.33 21.52
N LYS A 19 -20.04 -24.14 20.41
CA LYS A 19 -21.00 -23.03 20.25
C LYS A 19 -22.11 -23.06 21.31
N GLU A 20 -22.64 -24.25 21.63
CA GLU A 20 -23.65 -24.40 22.69
C GLU A 20 -23.10 -24.04 24.08
N ALA A 21 -21.87 -24.46 24.40
CA ALA A 21 -21.20 -24.13 25.65
C ALA A 21 -20.85 -22.64 25.77
N GLU A 22 -20.36 -22.02 24.69
CA GLU A 22 -20.09 -20.58 24.60
C GLU A 22 -21.38 -19.78 24.79
N GLY A 23 -22.48 -20.17 24.13
CA GLY A 23 -23.80 -19.54 24.31
C GLY A 23 -24.30 -19.63 25.76
N ALA A 24 -24.15 -20.79 26.40
CA ALA A 24 -24.49 -20.97 27.81
C ALA A 24 -23.63 -20.11 28.74
N LEU A 25 -22.33 -20.02 28.47
CA LEU A 25 -21.38 -19.19 29.23
C LEU A 25 -21.70 -17.69 29.05
N GLN A 26 -22.01 -17.26 27.83
CA GLN A 26 -22.44 -15.89 27.55
C GLN A 26 -23.73 -15.52 28.29
N ALA A 27 -24.72 -16.42 28.33
CA ALA A 27 -25.97 -16.22 29.06
C ALA A 27 -25.72 -16.11 30.58
N ALA A 28 -24.90 -16.99 31.14
CA ALA A 28 -24.49 -16.92 32.56
C ALA A 28 -23.70 -15.64 32.87
N GLY A 29 -22.95 -15.11 31.91
CA GLY A 29 -22.21 -13.86 32.02
C GLY A 29 -23.06 -12.61 32.22
N LYS A 30 -24.40 -12.70 32.12
CA LYS A 30 -25.31 -11.59 32.43
C LYS A 30 -25.54 -11.39 33.94
N ASP A 31 -25.32 -12.43 34.74
CA ASP A 31 -25.53 -12.40 36.19
C ASP A 31 -24.23 -12.04 36.94
N VAL A 32 -24.28 -11.06 37.84
CA VAL A 32 -23.14 -10.61 38.66
C VAL A 32 -22.58 -11.74 39.54
N SER A 33 -23.43 -12.70 39.95
CA SER A 33 -23.03 -13.84 40.79
C SER A 33 -22.05 -14.80 40.11
N ILE A 34 -21.82 -14.67 38.79
CA ILE A 34 -20.82 -15.44 38.07
C ILE A 34 -19.39 -15.04 38.47
N ILE A 35 -19.17 -13.79 38.89
CA ILE A 35 -17.82 -13.28 39.16
C ILE A 35 -17.13 -14.02 40.32
N PRO A 36 -17.73 -14.17 41.52
CA PRO A 36 -17.11 -14.96 42.59
C PRO A 36 -16.91 -16.43 42.20
N GLN A 37 -17.80 -16.99 41.38
CA GLN A 37 -17.69 -18.37 40.90
C GLN A 37 -16.45 -18.54 40.01
N LEU A 38 -16.23 -17.62 39.06
CA LEU A 38 -15.04 -17.62 38.20
C LEU A 38 -13.76 -17.46 39.01
N ILE A 39 -13.73 -16.52 39.96
CA ILE A 39 -12.56 -16.30 40.85
C ILE A 39 -12.23 -17.57 41.64
N THR A 40 -13.24 -18.28 42.16
CA THR A 40 -13.03 -19.55 42.87
C THR A 40 -12.37 -20.60 41.97
N ARG A 41 -12.73 -20.68 40.68
CA ARG A 41 -12.12 -21.63 39.74
C ARG A 41 -10.70 -21.22 39.40
N VAL A 42 -10.47 -19.93 39.16
CA VAL A 42 -9.13 -19.36 38.93
C VAL A 42 -8.19 -19.67 40.10
N CYS A 43 -8.66 -19.61 41.35
CA CYS A 43 -7.83 -19.84 42.53
C CYS A 43 -7.68 -21.31 42.93
N SER A 44 -8.72 -22.14 42.74
CA SER A 44 -8.81 -23.46 43.40
C SER A 44 -8.97 -24.64 42.45
N SER A 45 -9.18 -24.44 41.14
CA SER A 45 -9.29 -25.57 40.20
C SER A 45 -7.93 -26.23 39.98
N GLU A 46 -7.86 -27.55 40.12
CA GLU A 46 -6.67 -28.34 39.78
C GLU A 46 -6.42 -28.36 38.25
N ASP A 47 -7.49 -28.24 37.46
CA ASP A 47 -7.47 -28.23 36.00
C ASP A 47 -7.05 -26.86 35.45
N ALA A 48 -5.87 -26.80 34.82
CA ALA A 48 -5.29 -25.59 34.26
C ALA A 48 -6.11 -24.99 33.11
N SER A 49 -6.72 -25.83 32.29
CA SER A 49 -7.56 -25.38 31.17
C SER A 49 -8.83 -24.71 31.69
N VAL A 50 -9.42 -25.23 32.76
CA VAL A 50 -10.55 -24.57 33.45
C VAL A 50 -10.12 -23.24 34.06
N ARG A 51 -8.93 -23.16 34.69
CA ARG A 51 -8.42 -21.88 35.22
C ARG A 51 -8.22 -20.84 34.11
N GLN A 52 -7.67 -21.23 32.97
CA GLN A 52 -7.41 -20.32 31.85
C GLN A 52 -8.69 -19.72 31.30
N ILE A 53 -9.68 -20.55 30.95
CA ILE A 53 -10.95 -20.07 30.40
C ILE A 53 -11.75 -19.29 31.45
N ALA A 54 -11.69 -19.69 32.72
CA ALA A 54 -12.30 -18.90 33.80
C ALA A 54 -11.66 -17.51 33.92
N ALA A 55 -10.33 -17.39 33.82
CA ALA A 55 -9.62 -16.11 33.89
C ALA A 55 -9.88 -15.22 32.65
N LEU A 56 -9.90 -15.80 31.46
CA LEU A 56 -10.24 -15.07 30.23
C LEU A 56 -11.68 -14.56 30.23
N PHE A 57 -12.63 -15.40 30.64
CA PHE A 57 -14.02 -15.00 30.75
C PHE A 57 -14.24 -13.99 31.87
N LEU A 58 -13.50 -14.11 32.97
CA LEU A 58 -13.45 -13.10 34.04
C LEU A 58 -12.98 -11.75 33.48
N LYS A 59 -11.86 -11.68 32.74
CA LYS A 59 -11.38 -10.46 32.07
C LYS A 59 -12.50 -9.82 31.23
N LYS A 60 -13.21 -10.62 30.41
CA LYS A 60 -14.30 -10.15 29.53
C LYS A 60 -15.56 -9.66 30.27
N ARG A 61 -15.81 -10.09 31.51
CA ARG A 61 -17.06 -9.78 32.25
C ARG A 61 -16.87 -8.86 33.44
N ILE A 62 -15.70 -8.86 34.07
CA ILE A 62 -15.46 -8.14 35.32
C ILE A 62 -15.66 -6.64 35.16
N GLY A 63 -15.27 -6.05 34.02
CA GLY A 63 -15.48 -4.62 33.76
C GLY A 63 -16.95 -4.19 33.80
N LYS A 64 -17.87 -5.03 33.30
CA LYS A 64 -19.32 -4.73 33.31
C LYS A 64 -19.92 -4.86 34.72
N HIS A 65 -19.45 -5.84 35.51
CA HIS A 65 -20.04 -6.18 36.81
C HIS A 65 -19.34 -5.56 38.02
N TRP A 66 -18.16 -4.96 37.84
CA TRP A 66 -17.30 -4.50 38.94
C TRP A 66 -18.03 -3.57 39.92
N LYS A 67 -18.81 -2.62 39.40
CA LYS A 67 -19.57 -1.63 40.18
C LYS A 67 -20.77 -2.22 40.93
N ALA A 68 -21.24 -3.41 40.56
CA ALA A 68 -22.36 -4.10 41.20
C ALA A 68 -21.94 -4.97 42.40
N LEU A 69 -20.65 -5.28 42.54
CA LEU A 69 -20.10 -6.06 43.65
C LEU A 69 -20.01 -5.21 44.93
N ASP A 70 -20.18 -5.83 46.09
CA ASP A 70 -19.96 -5.16 47.39
C ASP A 70 -18.45 -4.98 47.70
N GLU A 71 -18.14 -4.16 48.70
CA GLU A 71 -16.77 -3.80 49.06
C GLU A 71 -15.93 -4.99 49.57
N ASN A 72 -16.56 -5.93 50.28
CA ASN A 72 -15.89 -7.14 50.77
C ASN A 72 -15.50 -8.04 49.61
N ALA A 73 -16.41 -8.26 48.65
CA ALA A 73 -16.18 -9.03 47.45
C ALA A 73 -15.08 -8.39 46.58
N ARG A 74 -15.12 -7.07 46.36
CA ARG A 74 -14.06 -6.35 45.62
C ARG A 74 -12.70 -6.51 46.28
N THR A 75 -12.63 -6.40 47.60
CA THR A 75 -11.37 -6.53 48.36
C THR A 75 -10.82 -7.95 48.29
N ALA A 76 -11.68 -8.96 48.45
CA ALA A 76 -11.30 -10.37 48.34
C ALA A 76 -10.81 -10.72 46.93
N ILE A 77 -11.47 -10.23 45.89
CA ILE A 77 -11.08 -10.45 44.49
C ILE A 77 -9.71 -9.83 44.20
N LYS A 78 -9.47 -8.58 44.63
CA LYS A 78 -8.18 -7.91 44.49
C LYS A 78 -7.05 -8.71 45.13
N ALA A 79 -7.24 -9.15 46.37
CA ALA A 79 -6.24 -9.96 47.08
C ALA A 79 -5.99 -11.31 46.39
N ALA A 80 -7.06 -12.00 45.98
CA ALA A 80 -6.99 -13.30 45.32
C ALA A 80 -6.24 -13.24 43.98
N LEU A 81 -6.44 -12.18 43.19
CA LEU A 81 -5.72 -12.01 41.92
C LEU A 81 -4.22 -11.75 42.14
N LEU A 82 -3.86 -10.86 43.08
CA LEU A 82 -2.45 -10.59 43.39
C LEU A 82 -1.72 -11.83 43.89
N GLU A 83 -2.35 -12.60 44.79
CA GLU A 83 -1.79 -13.86 45.28
C GLU A 83 -1.68 -14.91 44.16
N ARG A 84 -2.70 -15.01 43.29
CA ARG A 84 -2.68 -15.98 42.19
C ARG A 84 -1.56 -15.71 41.19
N MET A 85 -1.26 -14.44 40.90
CA MET A 85 -0.18 -14.10 39.95
C MET A 85 1.19 -14.64 40.39
N LEU A 86 1.48 -14.64 41.69
CA LEU A 86 2.76 -15.14 42.22
C LEU A 86 2.85 -16.67 42.24
N HIS A 87 1.70 -17.36 42.32
CA HIS A 87 1.65 -18.81 42.56
C HIS A 87 1.08 -19.62 41.40
N GLU A 88 0.73 -19.00 40.27
CA GLU A 88 0.26 -19.70 39.08
C GLU A 88 1.43 -20.28 38.26
N PRO A 89 1.55 -21.61 38.13
CA PRO A 89 2.62 -22.23 37.34
C PRO A 89 2.37 -22.18 35.82
N VAL A 90 1.12 -21.97 35.37
CA VAL A 90 0.77 -22.02 33.95
C VAL A 90 0.74 -20.62 33.33
N HIS A 91 1.69 -20.32 32.44
CA HIS A 91 1.87 -18.99 31.85
C HIS A 91 0.58 -18.42 31.20
N PRO A 92 -0.17 -19.15 30.33
CA PRO A 92 -1.42 -18.65 29.78
C PRO A 92 -2.48 -18.25 30.82
N VAL A 93 -2.55 -18.98 31.94
CA VAL A 93 -3.45 -18.63 33.05
C VAL A 93 -2.97 -17.36 33.75
N LYS A 94 -1.65 -17.27 34.01
CA LYS A 94 -1.02 -16.10 34.64
C LYS A 94 -1.29 -14.82 33.85
N THR A 95 -1.13 -14.86 32.52
CA THR A 95 -1.44 -13.74 31.62
C THR A 95 -2.93 -13.35 31.65
N ALA A 96 -3.84 -14.33 31.63
CA ALA A 96 -5.27 -14.06 31.74
C ALA A 96 -5.66 -13.43 33.10
N VAL A 97 -5.03 -13.86 34.19
CA VAL A 97 -5.19 -13.28 35.53
C VAL A 97 -4.68 -11.84 35.59
N MET A 98 -3.52 -11.55 34.98
CA MET A 98 -3.00 -10.17 34.83
C MET A 98 -3.99 -9.29 34.05
N GLY A 99 -4.49 -9.76 32.91
CA GLY A 99 -5.47 -9.01 32.12
C GLY A 99 -6.77 -8.73 32.90
N ALA A 100 -7.27 -9.69 33.68
CA ALA A 100 -8.43 -9.46 34.55
C ALA A 100 -8.15 -8.41 35.65
N ALA A 101 -6.94 -8.40 36.21
CA ALA A 101 -6.53 -7.38 37.17
C ALA A 101 -6.39 -5.99 36.52
N SER A 102 -5.86 -5.89 35.30
CA SER A 102 -5.76 -4.61 34.56
C SER A 102 -7.13 -4.01 34.26
N VAL A 103 -8.12 -4.83 33.87
CA VAL A 103 -9.51 -4.38 33.70
C VAL A 103 -10.09 -3.82 35.01
N ILE A 104 -9.79 -4.44 36.15
CA ILE A 104 -10.21 -3.93 37.46
C ILE A 104 -9.46 -2.62 37.80
N ALA A 105 -8.16 -2.55 37.48
CA ALA A 105 -7.31 -1.41 37.78
C ALA A 105 -7.85 -0.13 37.13
N ARG A 106 -8.31 -0.21 35.87
CA ARG A 106 -9.00 0.88 35.15
C ARG A 106 -10.09 1.57 35.95
N ASP A 107 -10.87 0.82 36.74
CA ASP A 107 -11.94 1.39 37.55
C ASP A 107 -11.54 1.72 38.99
N ALA A 108 -10.55 1.00 39.54
CA ALA A 108 -10.22 0.98 40.96
C ALA A 108 -9.06 1.92 41.33
N VAL A 109 -8.07 2.05 40.45
CA VAL A 109 -6.87 2.89 40.65
C VAL A 109 -7.21 4.39 40.59
N PRO A 110 -7.98 4.91 39.62
CA PRO A 110 -8.29 6.35 39.56
C PRO A 110 -9.07 6.83 40.78
N LYS A 111 -9.82 5.92 41.43
CA LYS A 111 -10.60 6.19 42.64
C LYS A 111 -9.80 6.02 43.94
N GLY A 112 -8.52 5.67 43.86
CA GLY A 112 -7.68 5.40 45.03
C GLY A 112 -8.10 4.19 45.87
N THR A 113 -8.88 3.27 45.30
CA THR A 113 -9.44 2.12 46.05
C THR A 113 -8.58 0.86 45.99
N TRP A 114 -7.44 0.90 45.29
CA TRP A 114 -6.51 -0.24 45.20
C TRP A 114 -5.04 0.16 45.34
N PRO A 115 -4.65 0.84 46.44
CA PRO A 115 -3.25 1.22 46.68
C PRO A 115 -2.30 0.02 46.74
N GLN A 116 -2.80 -1.15 47.16
CA GLN A 116 -2.01 -2.38 47.30
C GLN A 116 -1.42 -2.87 45.97
N LEU A 117 -1.98 -2.47 44.82
CA LEU A 117 -1.47 -2.85 43.50
C LEU A 117 -0.08 -2.25 43.25
N LEU A 118 0.12 -0.97 43.57
CA LEU A 118 1.41 -0.29 43.40
C LEU A 118 2.43 -0.82 44.42
N ASP A 119 2.01 -1.07 45.66
CA ASP A 119 2.87 -1.69 46.69
C ASP A 119 3.34 -3.09 46.25
N PHE A 120 2.43 -3.88 45.67
CA PHE A 120 2.73 -5.21 45.12
C PHE A 120 3.75 -5.13 43.99
N LEU A 121 3.56 -4.22 43.02
CA LEU A 121 4.49 -4.01 41.91
C LEU A 121 5.88 -3.61 42.41
N ALA A 122 5.96 -2.64 43.33
CA ALA A 122 7.22 -2.19 43.91
C ALA A 122 7.97 -3.32 44.62
N GLN A 123 7.26 -4.16 45.38
CA GLN A 123 7.85 -5.34 46.05
C GLN A 123 8.34 -6.39 45.06
N CYS A 124 7.57 -6.64 43.99
CA CYS A 124 7.92 -7.63 42.97
C CYS A 124 9.15 -7.17 42.16
N CYS A 125 9.24 -5.90 41.79
CA CYS A 125 10.42 -5.34 41.11
C CYS A 125 11.70 -5.44 41.95
N ALA A 126 11.61 -5.22 43.26
CA ALA A 126 12.75 -5.30 44.17
C ALA A 126 13.09 -6.74 44.60
N SER A 127 12.34 -7.74 44.14
CA SER A 127 12.50 -9.12 44.59
C SER A 127 13.74 -9.79 43.99
N GLN A 128 14.40 -10.63 44.79
CA GLN A 128 15.49 -11.48 44.31
C GLN A 128 14.97 -12.67 43.47
N ASP A 129 13.69 -12.98 43.57
CA ASP A 129 13.05 -14.02 42.76
C ASP A 129 12.76 -13.52 41.34
N ALA A 130 13.27 -14.24 40.34
CA ALA A 130 13.08 -13.91 38.94
C ALA A 130 11.60 -13.98 38.50
N GLU A 131 10.81 -14.90 39.08
CA GLU A 131 9.39 -15.01 38.76
C GLU A 131 8.60 -13.79 39.24
N HIS A 132 8.95 -13.25 40.41
CA HIS A 132 8.33 -12.03 40.91
C HIS A 132 8.65 -10.83 40.01
N ARG A 133 9.91 -10.68 39.59
CA ARG A 133 10.30 -9.61 38.66
C ARG A 133 9.62 -9.77 37.31
N HIS A 134 9.52 -10.98 36.78
CA HIS A 134 8.76 -11.27 35.56
C HIS A 134 7.29 -10.87 35.71
N VAL A 135 6.63 -11.25 36.82
CA VAL A 135 5.23 -10.88 37.09
C VAL A 135 5.05 -9.36 37.11
N ALA A 136 5.97 -8.63 37.73
CA ALA A 136 5.90 -7.17 37.77
C ALA A 136 5.97 -6.56 36.36
N MET A 137 6.95 -6.96 35.55
CA MET A 137 7.14 -6.42 34.20
C MET A 137 5.95 -6.76 33.29
N SER A 138 5.43 -7.99 33.35
CA SER A 138 4.28 -8.40 32.54
C SER A 138 3.02 -7.63 32.93
N LEU A 139 2.83 -7.41 34.23
CA LEU A 139 1.70 -6.63 34.71
C LEU A 139 1.82 -5.16 34.33
N PHE A 140 3.02 -4.57 34.33
CA PHE A 140 3.22 -3.21 33.82
C PHE A 140 2.83 -3.06 32.35
N CYS A 141 3.22 -3.99 31.48
CA CYS A 141 2.81 -4.00 30.07
C CYS A 141 1.28 -3.89 29.97
N SER A 142 0.59 -4.79 30.68
CA SER A 142 -0.87 -4.82 30.66
C SER A 142 -1.51 -3.63 31.37
N LEU A 143 -0.87 -2.98 32.34
CA LEU A 143 -1.45 -1.80 33.00
C LEU A 143 -1.31 -0.54 32.15
N MET A 144 -0.25 -0.40 31.37
CA MET A 144 -0.08 0.74 30.45
C MET A 144 -1.25 0.84 29.46
N GLU A 145 -1.78 -0.30 28.99
CA GLU A 145 -2.96 -0.32 28.10
C GLU A 145 -4.26 0.20 28.76
N TYR A 146 -4.39 0.13 30.09
CA TYR A 146 -5.67 0.38 30.79
C TYR A 146 -5.66 1.62 31.69
N ILE A 147 -4.48 2.02 32.18
CA ILE A 147 -4.32 3.10 33.17
C ILE A 147 -3.07 3.96 32.90
N ALA A 148 -2.68 4.15 31.63
CA ALA A 148 -1.55 5.00 31.27
C ALA A 148 -1.62 6.39 31.93
N GLU A 149 -2.80 7.04 31.87
CA GLU A 149 -3.00 8.39 32.43
C GLU A 149 -2.73 8.45 33.94
N GLU A 150 -3.16 7.44 34.71
CA GLU A 150 -2.92 7.37 36.15
C GLU A 150 -1.46 7.04 36.48
N LEU A 151 -0.75 6.35 35.57
CA LEU A 151 0.67 6.03 35.70
C LEU A 151 1.58 7.18 35.27
N ARG A 152 1.06 8.20 34.57
CA ARG A 152 1.79 9.39 34.12
C ARG A 152 2.72 10.02 35.18
N PRO A 153 2.31 10.23 36.46
CA PRO A 153 3.18 10.81 37.47
C PRO A 153 4.40 9.93 37.82
N HIS A 154 4.36 8.65 37.44
CA HIS A 154 5.36 7.64 37.73
C HIS A 154 6.24 7.29 36.53
N TYR A 155 6.04 7.89 35.35
CA TYR A 155 6.80 7.56 34.13
C TYR A 155 8.32 7.61 34.33
N THR A 156 8.85 8.61 35.05
CA THR A 156 10.29 8.67 35.37
C THR A 156 10.76 7.46 36.19
N THR A 157 9.97 7.02 37.17
CA THR A 157 10.29 5.84 37.99
C THR A 157 10.13 4.55 37.19
N LEU A 158 9.08 4.45 36.36
CA LEU A 158 8.83 3.29 35.51
C LEU A 158 9.96 3.07 34.51
N GLN A 159 10.47 4.14 33.89
CA GLN A 159 11.64 4.07 33.01
C GLN A 159 12.86 3.46 33.73
N GLN A 160 13.14 3.87 34.97
CA GLN A 160 14.24 3.29 35.76
C GLN A 160 14.02 1.81 36.06
N VAL A 161 12.78 1.41 36.34
CA VAL A 161 12.39 0.02 36.57
C VAL A 161 12.58 -0.81 35.30
N PHE A 162 12.13 -0.32 34.14
CA PHE A 162 12.28 -1.02 32.87
C PHE A 162 13.73 -1.11 32.43
N VAL A 163 14.53 -0.05 32.59
CA VAL A 163 15.99 -0.09 32.36
C VAL A 163 16.66 -1.17 33.21
N ALA A 164 16.28 -1.31 34.48
CA ALA A 164 16.79 -2.38 35.33
C ALA A 164 16.36 -3.78 34.82
N GLY A 165 15.13 -3.90 34.31
CA GLY A 165 14.63 -5.13 33.69
C GLY A 165 15.34 -5.50 32.39
N LEU A 166 15.67 -4.52 31.54
CA LEU A 166 16.46 -4.69 30.32
C LEU A 166 17.88 -5.20 30.62
N GLY A 167 18.44 -4.84 31.79
CA GLY A 167 19.73 -5.32 32.26
C GLY A 167 19.67 -6.59 33.12
N ASP A 168 18.53 -7.28 33.23
CA ASP A 168 18.40 -8.46 34.08
C ASP A 168 19.22 -9.65 33.51
N ALA A 169 19.77 -10.45 34.42
CA ALA A 169 20.51 -11.67 34.07
C ALA A 169 19.61 -12.76 33.43
N THR A 170 18.29 -12.66 33.58
CA THR A 170 17.32 -13.63 33.07
C THR A 170 16.74 -13.15 31.73
N PRO A 171 16.94 -13.88 30.61
CA PRO A 171 16.44 -13.47 29.29
C PRO A 171 14.93 -13.26 29.24
N ALA A 172 14.15 -14.07 29.96
CA ALA A 172 12.69 -13.93 30.03
C ALA A 172 12.26 -12.59 30.65
N ILE A 173 13.00 -12.07 31.63
CA ILE A 173 12.72 -10.75 32.23
C ILE A 173 13.08 -9.64 31.24
N ARG A 174 14.23 -9.75 30.56
CA ARG A 174 14.62 -8.79 29.51
C ARG A 174 13.55 -8.69 28.42
N ARG A 175 13.07 -9.83 27.92
CA ARG A 175 12.01 -9.90 26.91
C ARG A 175 10.74 -9.15 27.32
N VAL A 176 10.28 -9.35 28.55
CA VAL A 176 9.08 -8.67 29.05
C VAL A 176 9.36 -7.20 29.36
N ALA A 177 10.57 -6.86 29.80
CA ALA A 177 10.97 -5.46 30.02
C ALA A 177 10.99 -4.66 28.70
N VAL A 178 11.44 -5.27 27.60
CA VAL A 178 11.32 -4.70 26.25
C VAL A 178 9.86 -4.38 25.92
N LYS A 179 8.95 -5.36 26.09
CA LYS A 179 7.51 -5.14 25.87
C LYS A 179 6.94 -4.04 26.77
N ALA A 180 7.45 -3.90 28.00
CA ALA A 180 7.03 -2.84 28.91
C ALA A 180 7.48 -1.45 28.44
N VAL A 181 8.66 -1.36 27.81
CA VAL A 181 9.13 -0.12 27.16
C VAL A 181 8.27 0.24 25.97
N MET A 182 7.92 -0.71 25.11
CA MET A 182 6.99 -0.49 23.98
C MET A 182 5.64 0.03 24.49
N ALA A 183 5.03 -0.66 25.46
CA ALA A 183 3.77 -0.25 26.06
C ALA A 183 3.83 1.14 26.74
N LEU A 184 4.99 1.50 27.31
CA LEU A 184 5.21 2.85 27.83
C LEU A 184 5.16 3.90 26.73
N MET A 185 5.85 3.68 25.60
CA MET A 185 5.87 4.62 24.48
C MET A 185 4.48 4.77 23.86
N THR A 186 3.75 3.67 23.66
CA THR A 186 2.35 3.73 23.20
C THR A 186 1.47 4.53 24.16
N GLY A 187 1.50 4.21 25.47
CA GLY A 187 0.67 4.89 26.47
C GLY A 187 1.09 6.33 26.77
N ALA A 188 2.31 6.74 26.39
CA ALA A 188 2.85 8.08 26.61
C ALA A 188 2.94 8.91 25.33
N ALA A 189 2.35 8.48 24.21
CA ALA A 189 2.45 9.18 22.92
C ALA A 189 2.00 10.66 23.00
N GLY A 190 0.93 10.96 23.75
CA GLY A 190 0.46 12.33 24.00
C GLY A 190 1.28 13.15 25.01
N ASP A 191 2.24 12.52 25.69
CA ASP A 191 3.07 13.12 26.75
C ASP A 191 4.56 12.81 26.53
N ALA A 192 5.00 12.86 25.28
CA ALA A 192 6.33 12.37 24.86
C ALA A 192 7.52 13.01 25.60
N ASP A 193 7.37 14.25 26.08
CA ASP A 193 8.38 14.96 26.88
C ASP A 193 8.68 14.30 28.23
N LEU A 194 7.80 13.42 28.72
CA LEU A 194 7.99 12.69 29.99
C LEU A 194 8.82 11.41 29.82
N VAL A 195 9.03 10.97 28.58
CA VAL A 195 9.80 9.77 28.23
C VAL A 195 11.16 10.19 27.68
N ASP A 196 12.22 9.79 28.39
CA ASP A 196 13.60 10.09 28.06
C ASP A 196 14.19 8.97 27.17
N LEU A 197 14.08 9.17 25.87
CA LEU A 197 14.72 8.29 24.89
C LEU A 197 16.25 8.25 25.03
N GLY A 198 16.86 9.29 25.61
CA GLY A 198 18.28 9.34 25.95
C GLY A 198 18.70 8.32 26.99
N VAL A 199 17.75 7.78 27.77
CA VAL A 199 17.97 6.71 28.74
C VAL A 199 17.52 5.35 28.19
N LEU A 200 16.33 5.30 27.57
CA LEU A 200 15.75 4.03 27.12
C LEU A 200 16.49 3.41 25.93
N VAL A 201 16.84 4.21 24.90
CA VAL A 201 17.48 3.69 23.69
C VAL A 201 18.87 3.11 23.98
N PRO A 202 19.75 3.75 24.78
CA PRO A 202 21.01 3.13 25.18
C PRO A 202 20.83 1.86 26.02
N ALA A 203 19.79 1.79 26.86
CA ALA A 203 19.50 0.58 27.65
C ALA A 203 19.02 -0.57 26.76
N LEU A 204 18.21 -0.29 25.74
CA LEU A 204 17.82 -1.25 24.71
C LEU A 204 19.05 -1.74 23.92
N ALA A 205 19.95 -0.85 23.51
CA ALA A 205 21.19 -1.22 22.83
C ALA A 205 22.05 -2.17 23.70
N ALA A 206 22.20 -1.88 24.99
CA ALA A 206 22.91 -2.76 25.92
C ALA A 206 22.22 -4.13 26.10
N CYS A 207 20.87 -4.16 26.10
CA CYS A 207 20.08 -5.39 26.13
C CYS A 207 20.30 -6.24 24.87
N ILE A 208 20.33 -5.61 23.70
CA ILE A 208 20.63 -6.25 22.41
C ILE A 208 22.03 -6.87 22.48
N GLU A 209 23.05 -6.10 22.81
CA GLU A 209 24.43 -6.61 22.90
C GLU A 209 24.57 -7.79 23.88
N ALA A 210 23.89 -7.74 25.02
CA ALA A 210 23.91 -8.82 25.99
C ALA A 210 23.21 -10.08 25.45
N SER A 211 22.06 -9.89 24.80
CA SER A 211 21.26 -10.99 24.24
C SER A 211 21.99 -11.68 23.07
N LEU A 212 22.64 -10.90 22.19
CA LEU A 212 23.48 -11.46 21.11
C LEU A 212 24.70 -12.23 21.65
N ARG A 213 25.31 -11.76 22.74
CA ARG A 213 26.42 -12.48 23.41
C ARG A 213 25.98 -13.81 24.04
N GLU A 214 24.72 -13.89 24.46
CA GLU A 214 24.13 -15.06 25.11
C GLU A 214 23.45 -16.02 24.11
N GLY A 215 23.31 -15.63 22.83
CA GLY A 215 22.59 -16.39 21.80
C GLY A 215 21.06 -16.30 21.94
N GLU A 216 20.54 -15.25 22.57
CA GLU A 216 19.12 -14.99 22.81
C GLU A 216 18.56 -14.06 21.70
N ASP A 217 18.61 -14.54 20.46
CA ASP A 217 18.29 -13.76 19.26
C ASP A 217 16.87 -13.17 19.28
N ASP A 218 15.88 -13.93 19.74
CA ASP A 218 14.52 -13.42 19.91
C ASP A 218 14.45 -12.15 20.79
N VAL A 219 15.24 -12.10 21.86
CA VAL A 219 15.23 -10.97 22.79
C VAL A 219 15.87 -9.76 22.13
N ALA A 220 16.93 -9.98 21.35
CA ALA A 220 17.54 -8.95 20.53
C ALA A 220 16.56 -8.41 19.46
N ILE A 221 15.83 -9.28 18.78
CA ILE A 221 14.81 -8.91 17.78
C ILE A 221 13.73 -8.03 18.42
N ASN A 222 13.10 -8.48 19.53
CA ASN A 222 12.11 -7.66 20.23
C ASN A 222 12.69 -6.31 20.69
N ALA A 223 13.96 -6.29 21.13
CA ALA A 223 14.59 -5.06 21.57
C ALA A 223 14.87 -4.09 20.41
N PHE A 224 15.17 -4.60 19.20
CA PHE A 224 15.21 -3.79 17.99
C PHE A 224 13.83 -3.26 17.60
N GLU A 225 12.76 -4.06 17.72
CA GLU A 225 11.37 -3.59 17.53
C GLU A 225 11.06 -2.41 18.47
N ALA A 226 11.46 -2.48 19.75
CA ALA A 226 11.30 -1.34 20.66
C ALA A 226 12.15 -0.12 20.27
N VAL A 227 13.31 -0.30 19.63
CA VAL A 227 14.08 0.83 19.07
C VAL A 227 13.36 1.42 17.86
N THR A 228 12.71 0.59 17.05
CA THR A 228 11.85 1.02 15.94
C THR A 228 10.67 1.84 16.44
N ASP A 229 9.93 1.40 17.47
CA ASP A 229 8.84 2.18 18.08
C ASP A 229 9.33 3.56 18.57
N ALA A 230 10.57 3.64 19.08
CA ALA A 230 11.17 4.89 19.51
C ALA A 230 11.44 5.86 18.34
N VAL A 231 11.54 5.36 17.11
CA VAL A 231 11.65 6.19 15.89
C VAL A 231 10.31 6.86 15.60
N GLU A 232 9.19 6.16 15.72
CA GLU A 232 7.84 6.73 15.52
C GLU A 232 7.42 7.64 16.68
N PHE A 233 7.93 7.37 17.89
CA PHE A 233 7.58 8.15 19.07
C PHE A 233 7.86 9.66 18.88
N PRO A 234 6.89 10.56 19.18
CA PRO A 234 6.97 11.98 18.87
C PRO A 234 7.83 12.76 19.89
N SER A 235 9.08 12.34 20.07
CA SER A 235 10.04 12.97 20.99
C SER A 235 11.25 13.56 20.25
N ALA A 236 11.54 14.83 20.54
CA ALA A 236 12.75 15.50 20.05
C ALA A 236 14.04 14.89 20.64
N ALA A 237 13.95 14.14 21.74
CA ALA A 237 15.09 13.48 22.38
C ALA A 237 15.77 12.45 21.47
N LEU A 238 15.06 11.91 20.47
CA LEU A 238 15.61 10.99 19.48
C LEU A 238 16.85 11.58 18.77
N GLN A 239 16.89 12.89 18.54
CA GLN A 239 18.02 13.56 17.89
C GLN A 239 19.35 13.33 18.62
N ALA A 240 19.32 13.23 19.95
CA ALA A 240 20.54 13.03 20.74
C ALA A 240 21.12 11.61 20.61
N VAL A 241 20.28 10.63 20.27
CA VAL A 241 20.66 9.20 20.22
C VAL A 241 20.72 8.62 18.81
N VAL A 242 20.19 9.31 17.79
CA VAL A 242 20.10 8.77 16.43
C VAL A 242 21.45 8.31 15.86
N GLN A 243 22.53 9.07 16.05
CA GLN A 243 23.83 8.74 15.49
C GLN A 243 24.44 7.44 16.05
N PRO A 244 24.54 7.26 17.38
CA PRO A 244 25.00 5.97 17.92
C PRO A 244 24.03 4.83 17.60
N THR A 245 22.72 5.05 17.60
CA THR A 245 21.72 4.02 17.27
C THR A 245 21.87 3.51 15.85
N VAL A 246 21.95 4.41 14.85
CA VAL A 246 22.12 4.03 13.44
C VAL A 246 23.42 3.27 13.22
N ARG A 247 24.53 3.73 13.82
CA ARG A 247 25.82 3.03 13.71
C ARG A 247 25.80 1.64 14.35
N PHE A 248 25.14 1.51 15.49
CA PHE A 248 24.97 0.21 16.15
C PHE A 248 24.13 -0.73 15.28
N ALA A 249 22.98 -0.27 14.80
CA ALA A 249 22.13 -1.03 13.88
C ALA A 249 22.89 -1.49 12.63
N LEU A 250 23.63 -0.59 11.97
CA LEU A 250 24.49 -0.92 10.83
C LEU A 250 25.58 -1.94 11.16
N SER A 251 26.16 -1.87 12.36
CA SER A 251 27.19 -2.82 12.78
C SER A 251 26.64 -4.24 12.95
N VAL A 252 25.40 -4.36 13.43
CA VAL A 252 24.70 -5.64 13.56
C VAL A 252 24.26 -6.14 12.19
N ALA A 253 23.64 -5.28 11.38
CA ALA A 253 23.18 -5.61 10.03
C ALA A 253 24.31 -6.14 9.13
N CYS A 254 25.48 -5.50 9.16
CA CYS A 254 26.63 -5.85 8.33
C CYS A 254 27.48 -7.00 8.87
N ASN A 255 27.13 -7.60 10.01
CA ASN A 255 27.86 -8.73 10.55
C ASN A 255 27.20 -10.05 10.13
N ALA A 256 27.85 -10.75 9.20
CA ALA A 256 27.39 -12.04 8.67
C ALA A 256 27.39 -13.19 9.69
N GLU A 257 27.94 -12.99 10.90
CA GLU A 257 27.88 -13.99 11.98
C GLU A 257 26.56 -13.98 12.75
N HIS A 258 25.75 -12.92 12.62
CA HIS A 258 24.44 -12.83 13.28
C HIS A 258 23.35 -13.56 12.48
N ASP A 259 22.36 -14.07 13.22
CA ASP A 259 21.15 -14.64 12.64
C ASP A 259 20.44 -13.63 11.72
N LEU A 260 19.84 -14.14 10.67
CA LEU A 260 19.20 -13.32 9.65
C LEU A 260 18.05 -12.46 10.22
N GLY A 261 17.26 -12.98 11.16
CA GLY A 261 16.17 -12.24 11.79
C GLY A 261 16.66 -11.08 12.66
N VAL A 262 17.83 -11.22 13.31
CA VAL A 262 18.47 -10.11 14.04
C VAL A 262 18.92 -9.02 13.08
N ARG A 263 19.54 -9.42 11.95
CA ARG A 263 20.01 -8.49 10.92
C ARG A 263 18.83 -7.74 10.30
N GLU A 264 17.74 -8.43 10.01
CA GLU A 264 16.47 -7.84 9.55
C GLU A 264 15.95 -6.80 10.54
N ALA A 265 15.77 -7.18 11.81
CA ALA A 265 15.27 -6.27 12.85
C ALA A 265 16.16 -5.02 13.02
N SER A 266 17.48 -5.17 12.87
CA SER A 266 18.40 -4.04 12.89
C SER A 266 18.24 -3.10 11.68
N LEU A 267 17.93 -3.65 10.50
CA LEU A 267 17.67 -2.86 9.28
C LEU A 267 16.30 -2.17 9.34
N SER A 268 15.32 -2.76 10.01
CA SER A 268 14.02 -2.13 10.25
C SER A 268 14.16 -0.77 10.96
N VAL A 269 15.12 -0.61 11.87
CA VAL A 269 15.40 0.70 12.50
C VAL A 269 15.81 1.75 11.46
N ILE A 270 16.60 1.36 10.45
CA ILE A 270 17.06 2.27 9.39
C ILE A 270 15.91 2.59 8.43
N HIS A 271 15.15 1.56 8.04
CA HIS A 271 13.96 1.69 7.21
C HIS A 271 12.98 2.69 7.83
N MET A 272 12.62 2.50 9.09
CA MET A 272 11.66 3.36 9.79
C MET A 272 12.18 4.79 10.02
N LEU A 273 13.49 4.95 10.22
CA LEU A 273 14.11 6.30 10.24
C LEU A 273 14.02 7.00 8.89
N ALA A 274 14.14 6.26 7.79
CA ALA A 274 14.02 6.81 6.44
C ALA A 274 12.57 7.14 6.08
N SER A 275 11.59 6.33 6.49
CA SER A 275 10.17 6.57 6.25
C SER A 275 9.64 7.75 7.06
N TYR A 276 9.88 7.77 8.38
CA TYR A 276 9.22 8.74 9.27
C TYR A 276 10.08 9.97 9.60
N LYS A 277 11.41 9.84 9.61
CA LYS A 277 12.33 10.93 10.04
C LYS A 277 13.55 11.10 9.11
N PRO A 278 13.40 11.12 7.77
CA PRO A 278 14.53 11.13 6.84
C PRO A 278 15.45 12.36 6.97
N LYS A 279 14.90 13.51 7.34
CA LYS A 279 15.68 14.74 7.60
C LYS A 279 16.67 14.55 8.73
N LEU A 280 16.37 13.70 9.71
CA LEU A 280 17.27 13.41 10.82
C LEU A 280 18.52 12.68 10.34
N LEU A 281 18.40 11.73 9.40
CA LEU A 281 19.54 11.05 8.76
C LEU A 281 20.44 12.05 8.03
N SER A 282 19.85 12.99 7.29
CA SER A 282 20.58 14.03 6.55
C SER A 282 21.29 15.00 7.50
N LYS A 283 20.57 15.60 8.45
CA LYS A 283 21.10 16.59 9.40
C LYS A 283 22.18 16.01 10.33
N SER A 284 22.13 14.71 10.59
CA SER A 284 23.11 14.00 11.42
C SER A 284 24.35 13.55 10.65
N GLY A 285 24.43 13.84 9.34
CA GLY A 285 25.54 13.45 8.46
C GLY A 285 25.64 11.94 8.25
N LEU A 286 24.53 11.22 8.39
CA LEU A 286 24.50 9.75 8.34
C LEU A 286 24.14 9.21 6.95
N ALA A 287 23.48 9.99 6.10
CA ALA A 287 22.94 9.52 4.82
C ALA A 287 23.96 8.76 3.97
N ALA A 288 25.17 9.31 3.75
CA ALA A 288 26.21 8.64 2.97
C ALA A 288 26.79 7.40 3.68
N GLU A 289 26.91 7.42 5.00
CA GLU A 289 27.38 6.28 5.79
C GLU A 289 26.38 5.11 5.75
N VAL A 290 25.09 5.40 5.90
CA VAL A 290 23.99 4.44 5.76
C VAL A 290 23.98 3.86 4.36
N THR A 291 23.87 4.71 3.33
CA THR A 291 23.85 4.31 1.92
C THR A 291 25.03 3.40 1.58
N GLY A 292 26.25 3.79 1.97
CA GLY A 292 27.45 3.01 1.68
C GLY A 292 27.51 1.66 2.38
N ASN A 293 26.89 1.50 3.56
CA ASN A 293 26.81 0.20 4.23
C ASN A 293 25.70 -0.68 3.65
N LEU A 294 24.56 -0.09 3.27
CA LEU A 294 23.50 -0.83 2.56
C LEU A 294 24.01 -1.37 1.22
N CYS A 295 24.80 -0.59 0.46
CA CYS A 295 25.48 -1.08 -0.73
C CYS A 295 26.41 -2.28 -0.46
N LYS A 296 27.02 -2.38 0.73
CA LYS A 296 27.86 -3.55 1.08
C LYS A 296 27.03 -4.80 1.33
N LEU A 297 25.85 -4.66 1.94
CA LEU A 297 24.93 -5.79 2.14
C LEU A 297 24.48 -6.39 0.80
N LEU A 298 24.35 -5.55 -0.24
CA LEU A 298 24.05 -6.03 -1.59
C LEU A 298 25.15 -6.95 -2.16
N CYS A 299 26.39 -6.83 -1.70
CA CYS A 299 27.50 -7.70 -2.13
C CYS A 299 27.40 -9.14 -1.59
N GLU A 300 26.57 -9.41 -0.57
CA GLU A 300 26.41 -10.76 -0.03
C GLU A 300 25.70 -11.67 -1.04
N PRO A 301 26.12 -12.93 -1.21
CA PRO A 301 25.51 -13.83 -2.18
C PRO A 301 24.04 -14.13 -1.85
N ASP A 302 23.24 -14.40 -2.88
CA ASP A 302 21.90 -14.95 -2.68
C ASP A 302 21.98 -16.41 -2.20
N PRO A 303 20.96 -16.92 -1.50
CA PRO A 303 20.85 -18.35 -1.18
C PRO A 303 20.94 -19.23 -2.44
N GLU A 304 21.52 -20.43 -2.33
CA GLU A 304 21.74 -21.35 -3.47
C GLU A 304 20.45 -22.05 -3.96
N ASP A 305 19.36 -22.02 -3.21
CA ASP A 305 18.11 -22.73 -3.53
C ASP A 305 17.15 -21.85 -4.36
N HIS A 306 16.99 -22.20 -5.64
CA HIS A 306 16.24 -21.45 -6.65
C HIS A 306 14.70 -21.53 -6.54
N ASP A 307 14.15 -22.48 -5.76
CA ASP A 307 12.69 -22.67 -5.61
C ASP A 307 12.05 -21.69 -4.60
N GLU A 308 12.86 -20.82 -3.99
CA GLU A 308 12.39 -19.85 -2.99
C GLU A 308 12.85 -18.42 -3.32
N SER A 309 12.44 -17.87 -4.47
CA SER A 309 12.63 -16.45 -4.82
C SER A 309 12.06 -15.47 -3.77
N SER A 310 11.26 -15.97 -2.83
CA SER A 310 10.74 -15.29 -1.65
C SER A 310 11.64 -15.35 -0.40
N GLN A 311 12.74 -16.12 -0.38
CA GLN A 311 13.59 -16.27 0.80
C GLN A 311 14.14 -14.93 1.28
N ALA A 312 14.08 -14.74 2.60
CA ALA A 312 14.75 -13.67 3.29
C ALA A 312 16.27 -13.76 3.05
N SER A 313 16.91 -12.63 2.76
CA SER A 313 18.37 -12.54 2.66
C SER A 313 18.85 -11.17 3.09
N ALA A 314 20.09 -11.07 3.56
CA ALA A 314 20.69 -9.80 3.93
C ALA A 314 20.77 -8.82 2.75
N ARG A 315 20.99 -9.35 1.53
CA ARG A 315 20.92 -8.58 0.28
C ARG A 315 19.52 -7.99 0.10
N LYS A 316 18.45 -8.79 0.25
CA LYS A 316 17.06 -8.35 0.10
C LYS A 316 16.70 -7.26 1.11
N PHE A 317 17.00 -7.48 2.39
CA PHE A 317 16.72 -6.49 3.44
C PHE A 317 17.55 -5.21 3.26
N GLY A 318 18.82 -5.34 2.88
CA GLY A 318 19.69 -4.21 2.57
C GLY A 318 19.19 -3.39 1.38
N GLY A 319 18.65 -4.06 0.36
CA GLY A 319 18.01 -3.41 -0.80
C GLY A 319 16.73 -2.68 -0.44
N GLN A 320 15.83 -3.30 0.33
CA GLN A 320 14.60 -2.64 0.81
C GLN A 320 14.88 -1.42 1.68
N ALA A 321 15.87 -1.50 2.57
CA ALA A 321 16.29 -0.34 3.35
C ALA A 321 16.96 0.74 2.49
N LEU A 322 17.67 0.36 1.42
CA LEU A 322 18.31 1.32 0.50
C LEU A 322 17.27 2.07 -0.35
N ASP A 323 16.26 1.36 -0.84
CA ASP A 323 15.12 1.94 -1.54
C ASP A 323 14.40 2.97 -0.65
N GLU A 324 14.04 2.58 0.58
CA GLU A 324 13.40 3.49 1.54
C GLU A 324 14.25 4.73 1.84
N VAL A 325 15.57 4.55 2.00
CA VAL A 325 16.49 5.67 2.17
C VAL A 325 16.50 6.56 0.92
N ALA A 326 16.44 6.02 -0.29
CA ALA A 326 16.41 6.81 -1.51
C ALA A 326 15.11 7.61 -1.66
N ARG A 327 13.97 7.03 -1.32
CA ARG A 327 12.66 7.72 -1.35
C ARG A 327 12.54 8.80 -0.28
N GLY A 328 12.97 8.52 0.95
CA GLY A 328 12.86 9.46 2.07
C GLY A 328 13.94 10.54 2.09
N VAL A 329 15.18 10.22 1.72
CA VAL A 329 16.34 11.13 1.82
C VAL A 329 16.67 11.76 0.47
N SER A 330 16.81 13.09 0.46
CA SER A 330 17.22 13.85 -0.73
C SER A 330 18.35 13.20 -1.53
N SER A 331 18.09 12.96 -2.82
CA SER A 331 18.99 12.31 -3.78
C SER A 331 20.41 12.88 -3.82
N LYS A 332 20.59 14.16 -3.46
CA LYS A 332 21.92 14.82 -3.32
C LYS A 332 22.84 14.17 -2.28
N HIS A 333 22.28 13.43 -1.33
CA HIS A 333 23.03 12.73 -0.29
C HIS A 333 23.18 11.23 -0.54
N VAL A 334 22.26 10.63 -1.32
CA VAL A 334 22.23 9.19 -1.61
C VAL A 334 23.00 8.88 -2.91
N LEU A 335 22.58 9.49 -4.03
CA LEU A 335 23.06 9.14 -5.36
C LEU A 335 24.59 9.24 -5.54
N PRO A 336 25.31 10.26 -5.03
CA PRO A 336 26.77 10.31 -5.16
C PRO A 336 27.49 9.10 -4.54
N THR A 337 26.94 8.57 -3.45
CA THR A 337 27.50 7.39 -2.77
C THR A 337 27.26 6.14 -3.60
N VAL A 338 26.05 5.98 -4.16
CA VAL A 338 25.69 4.85 -5.04
C VAL A 338 26.53 4.86 -6.32
N LEU A 339 26.69 6.01 -6.98
CA LEU A 339 27.49 6.12 -8.20
C LEU A 339 28.99 5.83 -7.95
N SER A 340 29.53 6.31 -6.82
CA SER A 340 30.91 5.98 -6.42
C SER A 340 31.07 4.47 -6.17
N PHE A 341 30.07 3.83 -5.55
CA PHE A 341 30.06 2.39 -5.37
C PHE A 341 30.00 1.64 -6.71
N LEU A 342 29.09 2.02 -7.61
CA LEU A 342 28.99 1.49 -8.97
C LEU A 342 30.34 1.55 -9.70
N GLU A 343 30.98 2.72 -9.74
CA GLU A 343 32.28 2.93 -10.40
C GLU A 343 33.36 1.97 -9.88
N SER A 344 33.37 1.69 -8.58
CA SER A 344 34.30 0.75 -7.96
C SER A 344 33.93 -0.72 -8.20
N ALA A 345 32.63 -1.01 -8.30
CA ALA A 345 32.06 -2.35 -8.36
C ALA A 345 32.18 -2.97 -9.75
N VAL A 346 31.94 -2.21 -10.82
CA VAL A 346 31.86 -2.73 -12.21
C VAL A 346 33.13 -3.40 -12.73
N HIS A 347 34.28 -3.15 -12.10
CA HIS A 347 35.57 -3.75 -12.47
C HIS A 347 36.07 -4.79 -11.45
N ASN A 348 35.25 -5.15 -10.47
CA ASN A 348 35.63 -6.11 -9.44
C ASN A 348 35.69 -7.54 -10.00
N GLN A 349 36.62 -8.34 -9.47
CA GLN A 349 36.74 -9.76 -9.84
C GLN A 349 35.56 -10.58 -9.31
N ASP A 350 35.00 -10.19 -8.17
CA ASP A 350 33.84 -10.84 -7.57
C ASP A 350 32.55 -10.47 -8.33
N ALA A 351 31.85 -11.49 -8.82
CA ALA A 351 30.59 -11.34 -9.55
C ALA A 351 29.48 -10.73 -8.68
N ASN A 352 29.43 -11.04 -7.39
CA ASN A 352 28.43 -10.49 -6.48
C ASN A 352 28.64 -8.99 -6.28
N ILE A 353 29.89 -8.53 -6.21
CA ILE A 353 30.18 -7.10 -6.11
C ILE A 353 29.80 -6.38 -7.41
N ARG A 354 30.13 -6.96 -8.58
CA ARG A 354 29.70 -6.40 -9.88
C ARG A 354 28.19 -6.29 -9.98
N ALA A 355 27.48 -7.37 -9.60
CA ALA A 355 26.02 -7.43 -9.59
C ALA A 355 25.43 -6.37 -8.65
N ALA A 356 25.94 -6.28 -7.41
CA ALA A 356 25.52 -5.29 -6.42
C ALA A 356 25.69 -3.84 -6.90
N GLY A 357 26.78 -3.55 -7.62
CA GLY A 357 27.01 -2.22 -8.17
C GLY A 357 25.89 -1.77 -9.11
N VAL A 358 25.47 -2.64 -10.03
CA VAL A 358 24.39 -2.35 -10.99
C VAL A 358 23.03 -2.36 -10.29
N ASP A 359 22.77 -3.37 -9.44
CA ASP A 359 21.53 -3.53 -8.65
C ASP A 359 21.24 -2.30 -7.79
N ALA A 360 22.26 -1.73 -7.14
CA ALA A 360 22.11 -0.53 -6.32
C ALA A 360 21.57 0.67 -7.09
N VAL A 361 21.81 0.77 -8.39
CA VAL A 361 21.28 1.85 -9.23
C VAL A 361 19.80 1.63 -9.51
N GLY A 362 19.39 0.39 -9.79
CA GLY A 362 17.98 0.03 -9.95
C GLY A 362 17.18 0.28 -8.68
N ILE A 363 17.73 -0.13 -7.53
CA ILE A 363 17.08 0.03 -6.21
C ILE A 363 16.83 1.50 -5.86
N VAL A 364 17.71 2.43 -6.26
CA VAL A 364 17.50 3.87 -5.97
C VAL A 364 16.81 4.62 -7.12
N ALA A 365 16.32 3.92 -8.14
CA ALA A 365 15.81 4.55 -9.35
C ALA A 365 14.61 5.45 -9.10
N GLU A 366 13.67 5.00 -8.26
CA GLU A 366 12.48 5.77 -7.86
C GLU A 366 12.89 7.05 -7.11
N GLY A 367 13.51 6.93 -5.94
CA GLY A 367 13.89 8.09 -5.10
C GLY A 367 14.99 8.99 -5.68
N CYS A 368 15.69 8.56 -6.74
CA CYS A 368 16.71 9.36 -7.43
C CYS A 368 16.42 9.56 -8.92
N SER A 369 15.16 9.47 -9.35
CA SER A 369 14.74 9.46 -10.76
C SER A 369 15.26 10.66 -11.56
N GLU A 370 15.02 11.89 -11.13
CA GLU A 370 15.41 13.11 -11.84
C GLU A 370 16.93 13.22 -12.13
N PRO A 371 17.84 13.12 -11.13
CA PRO A 371 19.27 13.16 -11.42
C PRO A 371 19.77 11.92 -12.18
N LEU A 372 19.08 10.79 -12.11
CA LEU A 372 19.37 9.61 -12.93
C LEU A 372 18.97 9.82 -14.39
N ARG A 373 17.80 10.41 -14.70
CA ARG A 373 17.40 10.81 -16.06
C ARG A 373 18.47 11.69 -16.72
N LYS A 374 19.01 12.66 -15.98
CA LYS A 374 20.13 13.52 -16.44
C LYS A 374 21.43 12.77 -16.75
N LYS A 375 21.59 11.54 -16.25
CA LYS A 375 22.75 10.66 -16.45
C LYS A 375 22.41 9.37 -17.22
N LEU A 376 21.19 9.27 -17.76
CA LEU A 376 20.59 8.03 -18.25
C LEU A 376 21.48 7.30 -19.25
N LYS A 377 22.04 8.00 -20.23
CA LYS A 377 22.96 7.41 -21.21
C LYS A 377 24.15 6.66 -20.58
N VAL A 378 24.72 7.20 -19.51
CA VAL A 378 25.87 6.58 -18.82
C VAL A 378 25.40 5.37 -18.02
N ILE A 379 24.29 5.51 -17.29
CA ILE A 379 23.71 4.44 -16.48
C ILE A 379 23.27 3.26 -17.35
N LEU A 380 22.61 3.54 -18.46
CA LEU A 380 22.16 2.54 -19.41
C LEU A 380 23.34 1.80 -20.04
N SER A 381 24.39 2.52 -20.45
CA SER A 381 25.64 1.90 -20.96
C SER A 381 26.22 0.87 -19.99
N VAL A 382 26.29 1.21 -18.70
CA VAL A 382 26.82 0.29 -17.66
C VAL A 382 25.88 -0.89 -17.44
N THR A 383 24.57 -0.65 -17.41
CA THR A 383 23.54 -1.69 -17.23
C THR A 383 23.55 -2.69 -18.38
N LEU A 384 23.56 -2.21 -19.63
CA LEU A 384 23.64 -3.05 -20.83
C LEU A 384 24.97 -3.82 -20.91
N ALA A 385 26.08 -3.26 -20.41
CA ALA A 385 27.32 -4.00 -20.26
C ALA A 385 27.20 -5.15 -19.24
N GLY A 386 26.53 -4.93 -18.11
CA GLY A 386 26.23 -5.96 -17.11
C GLY A 386 25.38 -7.11 -17.65
N MET A 387 24.42 -6.82 -18.54
CA MET A 387 23.64 -7.86 -19.25
C MET A 387 24.49 -8.75 -20.17
N ASN A 388 25.74 -8.36 -20.45
CA ASN A 388 26.69 -9.12 -21.25
C ASN A 388 27.80 -9.78 -20.40
N ASP A 389 27.70 -9.75 -19.06
CA ASP A 389 28.71 -10.33 -18.16
C ASP A 389 28.78 -11.87 -18.31
N ALA A 390 29.95 -12.44 -18.02
CA ALA A 390 30.17 -13.87 -18.07
C ALA A 390 29.33 -14.62 -17.00
N GLU A 391 29.08 -13.99 -15.85
CA GLU A 391 28.44 -14.61 -14.71
C GLU A 391 26.92 -14.36 -14.70
N PRO A 392 26.07 -15.41 -14.57
CA PRO A 392 24.62 -15.26 -14.59
C PRO A 392 24.07 -14.29 -13.54
N VAL A 393 24.65 -14.26 -12.34
CA VAL A 393 24.23 -13.35 -11.26
C VAL A 393 24.29 -11.88 -11.66
N VAL A 394 25.32 -11.49 -12.44
CA VAL A 394 25.48 -10.11 -12.92
C VAL A 394 24.47 -9.83 -14.03
N ARG A 395 24.30 -10.76 -14.98
CA ARG A 395 23.32 -10.60 -16.07
C ARG A 395 21.90 -10.46 -15.54
N ARG A 396 21.51 -11.30 -14.58
CA ARG A 396 20.19 -11.26 -13.92
C ARG A 396 19.95 -9.91 -13.25
N LYS A 397 20.90 -9.44 -12.42
CA LYS A 397 20.76 -8.16 -11.71
C LYS A 397 20.77 -6.96 -12.66
N ALA A 398 21.55 -7.01 -13.73
CA ALA A 398 21.54 -5.98 -14.76
C ALA A 398 20.22 -5.94 -15.54
N ALA A 399 19.64 -7.10 -15.88
CA ALA A 399 18.32 -7.18 -16.49
C ALA A 399 17.23 -6.66 -15.54
N GLY A 400 17.22 -7.08 -14.27
CA GLY A 400 16.27 -6.55 -13.27
C GLY A 400 16.42 -5.04 -13.06
N THR A 401 17.66 -4.53 -13.02
CA THR A 401 17.93 -3.08 -12.97
C THR A 401 17.36 -2.36 -14.18
N LEU A 402 17.48 -2.92 -15.38
CA LEU A 402 16.87 -2.33 -16.57
C LEU A 402 15.33 -2.24 -16.44
N GLY A 403 14.67 -3.24 -15.84
CA GLY A 403 13.23 -3.16 -15.55
C GLY A 403 12.90 -2.01 -14.60
N GLN A 404 13.63 -1.86 -13.49
CA GLN A 404 13.46 -0.75 -12.56
C GLN A 404 13.72 0.62 -13.21
N LEU A 405 14.74 0.73 -14.06
CA LEU A 405 14.99 1.96 -14.82
C LEU A 405 13.85 2.22 -15.84
N ALA A 406 13.29 1.16 -16.42
CA ALA A 406 12.14 1.25 -17.33
C ALA A 406 10.86 1.67 -16.61
N GLU A 407 10.72 1.41 -15.32
CA GLU A 407 9.57 1.86 -14.52
C GLU A 407 9.73 3.35 -14.16
N TRP A 408 10.87 3.70 -13.56
CA TRP A 408 11.01 4.98 -12.88
C TRP A 408 11.60 6.12 -13.73
N LEU A 409 12.28 5.80 -14.84
CA LEU A 409 12.93 6.80 -15.70
C LEU A 409 12.17 7.09 -17.00
N GLN A 410 10.86 6.83 -17.01
CA GLN A 410 9.97 7.25 -18.08
C GLN A 410 9.77 8.78 -18.08
N PRO A 411 9.47 9.38 -19.25
CA PRO A 411 9.47 8.78 -20.58
C PRO A 411 10.87 8.72 -21.23
N ASP A 412 11.92 9.28 -20.63
CA ASP A 412 13.24 9.43 -21.26
C ASP A 412 13.88 8.10 -21.69
N ILE A 413 13.63 7.01 -20.96
CA ILE A 413 14.25 5.71 -21.23
C ILE A 413 13.73 5.04 -22.51
N VAL A 414 12.49 5.28 -22.92
CA VAL A 414 11.97 4.67 -24.15
C VAL A 414 12.66 5.20 -25.41
N GLU A 415 13.27 6.40 -25.36
CA GLU A 415 14.08 6.92 -26.48
C GLU A 415 15.28 6.01 -26.83
N TYR A 416 15.69 5.12 -25.92
CA TYR A 416 16.80 4.19 -26.10
C TYR A 416 16.36 2.79 -26.59
N HIS A 417 15.12 2.63 -27.04
CA HIS A 417 14.56 1.36 -27.51
C HIS A 417 15.43 0.61 -28.54
N GLN A 418 16.16 1.33 -29.41
CA GLN A 418 17.06 0.74 -30.40
C GLN A 418 18.28 0.02 -29.81
N GLU A 419 18.69 0.38 -28.58
CA GLU A 419 19.78 -0.27 -27.85
C GLU A 419 19.24 -1.30 -26.84
N VAL A 420 18.12 -0.97 -26.20
CA VAL A 420 17.50 -1.78 -25.13
C VAL A 420 16.88 -3.07 -25.64
N ILE A 421 16.04 -3.01 -26.68
CA ILE A 421 15.30 -4.18 -27.16
C ILE A 421 16.24 -5.29 -27.68
N PRO A 422 17.30 -5.00 -28.47
CA PRO A 422 18.25 -6.03 -28.88
C PRO A 422 19.00 -6.68 -27.70
N ALA A 423 19.29 -5.91 -26.64
CA ALA A 423 19.93 -6.46 -25.44
C ALA A 423 18.99 -7.39 -24.67
N LEU A 424 17.73 -6.99 -24.50
CA LEU A 424 16.68 -7.84 -23.91
C LEU A 424 16.45 -9.10 -24.72
N PHE A 425 16.38 -9.00 -26.05
CA PHE A 425 16.24 -10.16 -26.93
C PHE A 425 17.35 -11.21 -26.71
N LYS A 426 18.59 -10.76 -26.47
CA LYS A 426 19.69 -11.66 -26.11
C LYS A 426 19.48 -12.32 -24.75
N ILE A 427 19.05 -11.57 -23.74
CA ILE A 427 18.77 -12.07 -22.38
C ILE A 427 17.62 -13.10 -22.39
N LEU A 428 16.59 -12.92 -23.20
CA LEU A 428 15.51 -13.90 -23.34
C LEU A 428 15.99 -15.27 -23.85
N HIS A 429 17.16 -15.33 -24.50
CA HIS A 429 17.78 -16.56 -24.98
C HIS A 429 18.88 -17.09 -24.03
N ASP A 430 18.98 -16.54 -22.81
CA ASP A 430 19.96 -17.02 -21.84
C ASP A 430 19.67 -18.48 -21.45
N SER A 431 20.74 -19.24 -21.19
CA SER A 431 20.61 -20.62 -20.74
C SER A 431 20.17 -20.73 -19.29
N ASP A 432 20.35 -19.66 -18.51
CA ASP A 432 19.95 -19.58 -17.11
C ASP A 432 18.50 -19.07 -17.00
N PRO A 433 17.57 -19.86 -16.43
CA PRO A 433 16.18 -19.45 -16.29
C PRO A 433 15.97 -18.17 -15.48
N ASP A 434 16.82 -17.89 -14.47
CA ASP A 434 16.69 -16.69 -13.63
C ASP A 434 17.06 -15.43 -14.42
N VAL A 435 18.02 -15.56 -15.33
CA VAL A 435 18.41 -14.47 -16.24
C VAL A 435 17.29 -14.21 -17.26
N ALA A 436 16.74 -15.28 -17.85
CA ALA A 436 15.60 -15.16 -18.78
C ALA A 436 14.36 -14.57 -18.09
N GLU A 437 14.09 -14.96 -16.84
CA GLU A 437 13.02 -14.41 -16.00
C GLU A 437 13.18 -12.90 -15.81
N ALA A 438 14.35 -12.45 -15.34
CA ALA A 438 14.63 -11.03 -15.17
C ALA A 438 14.56 -10.25 -16.51
N GLY A 439 14.90 -10.89 -17.62
CA GLY A 439 14.71 -10.33 -18.96
C GLY A 439 13.24 -10.19 -19.37
N CYS A 440 12.38 -11.14 -18.99
CA CYS A 440 10.94 -11.04 -19.24
C CYS A 440 10.33 -9.89 -18.43
N TYR A 441 10.66 -9.77 -17.14
CA TYR A 441 10.26 -8.64 -16.30
C TYR A 441 10.69 -7.30 -16.92
N ALA A 442 11.96 -7.16 -17.27
CA ALA A 442 12.46 -5.91 -17.85
C ALA A 442 11.84 -5.58 -19.21
N LEU A 443 11.53 -6.59 -20.03
CA LEU A 443 10.85 -6.40 -21.30
C LEU A 443 9.40 -5.98 -21.11
N ASP A 444 8.70 -6.60 -20.15
CA ASP A 444 7.33 -6.29 -19.79
C ASP A 444 7.17 -4.81 -19.46
N THR A 445 7.88 -4.36 -18.42
CA THR A 445 7.88 -2.97 -17.95
C THR A 445 8.32 -1.99 -19.04
N PHE A 446 9.33 -2.34 -19.84
CA PHE A 446 9.78 -1.44 -20.91
C PHE A 446 8.74 -1.30 -22.04
N CYS A 447 7.98 -2.35 -22.33
CA CYS A 447 7.00 -2.34 -23.41
C CYS A 447 5.71 -1.58 -23.05
N GLU A 448 5.36 -1.48 -21.77
CA GLU A 448 4.18 -0.73 -21.29
C GLU A 448 4.17 0.73 -21.76
N TYR A 449 5.35 1.36 -21.88
CA TYR A 449 5.49 2.78 -22.23
C TYR A 449 5.99 3.04 -23.65
N LEU A 450 6.28 1.99 -24.43
CA LEU A 450 6.98 2.12 -25.71
C LEU A 450 6.06 2.57 -26.86
N GLY A 451 4.75 2.27 -26.79
CA GLY A 451 3.80 2.55 -27.86
C GLY A 451 4.23 1.97 -29.22
N ASP A 452 4.01 2.74 -30.30
CA ASP A 452 4.27 2.34 -31.70
C ASP A 452 5.74 1.95 -31.99
N ASP A 453 6.69 2.37 -31.16
CA ASP A 453 8.11 2.06 -31.35
C ASP A 453 8.44 0.56 -31.14
N ILE A 454 7.50 -0.23 -30.60
CA ILE A 454 7.61 -1.69 -30.49
C ILE A 454 7.46 -2.41 -31.84
N LEU A 455 6.71 -1.83 -32.78
CA LEU A 455 6.25 -2.48 -34.01
C LEU A 455 7.36 -3.18 -34.82
N PRO A 456 8.58 -2.61 -34.98
CA PRO A 456 9.67 -3.27 -35.70
C PRO A 456 10.16 -4.57 -35.05
N PHE A 457 9.89 -4.77 -33.76
CA PHE A 457 10.48 -5.84 -32.94
C PHE A 457 9.48 -6.95 -32.59
N VAL A 458 8.17 -6.69 -32.67
CA VAL A 458 7.09 -7.61 -32.27
C VAL A 458 7.34 -9.03 -32.77
N GLY A 459 7.66 -9.22 -34.06
CA GLY A 459 7.84 -10.55 -34.63
C GLY A 459 8.93 -11.37 -33.97
N GLN A 460 10.11 -10.78 -33.74
CA GLN A 460 11.24 -11.49 -33.12
C GLN A 460 10.98 -11.74 -31.63
N LEU A 461 10.41 -10.75 -30.93
CA LEU A 461 10.07 -10.89 -29.51
C LEU A 461 9.02 -11.97 -29.28
N MET A 462 7.98 -12.03 -30.11
CA MET A 462 6.94 -13.06 -30.01
C MET A 462 7.48 -14.46 -30.30
N GLU A 463 8.39 -14.63 -31.25
CA GLU A 463 9.06 -15.92 -31.48
C GLU A 463 9.84 -16.38 -30.24
N ALA A 464 10.59 -15.47 -29.59
CA ALA A 464 11.37 -15.76 -28.39
C ALA A 464 10.48 -16.08 -27.18
N LEU A 465 9.47 -15.24 -26.91
CA LEU A 465 8.56 -15.41 -25.78
C LEU A 465 7.72 -16.69 -25.92
N VAL A 466 7.27 -17.05 -27.14
CA VAL A 466 6.56 -18.32 -27.37
C VAL A 466 7.48 -19.53 -27.14
N ALA A 467 8.78 -19.41 -27.39
CA ALA A 467 9.74 -20.45 -27.07
C ALA A 467 9.91 -20.61 -25.55
N LEU A 468 10.01 -19.52 -24.79
CA LEU A 468 10.06 -19.53 -23.32
C LEU A 468 8.78 -20.13 -22.72
N LEU A 469 7.62 -19.70 -23.21
CA LEU A 469 6.31 -20.19 -22.77
C LEU A 469 6.18 -21.73 -22.88
N LYS A 470 6.84 -22.35 -23.85
CA LYS A 470 6.78 -23.79 -24.10
C LYS A 470 7.80 -24.62 -23.33
N ASN A 471 8.97 -24.05 -23.05
CA ASN A 471 10.16 -24.81 -22.68
C ASN A 471 10.75 -24.45 -21.31
N SER A 472 10.28 -23.36 -20.68
CA SER A 472 10.83 -22.86 -19.42
C SER A 472 9.99 -23.27 -18.20
N PRO A 473 10.53 -23.16 -16.96
CA PRO A 473 9.77 -23.34 -15.72
C PRO A 473 8.57 -22.37 -15.61
N LEU A 474 7.57 -22.69 -14.79
CA LEU A 474 6.32 -21.92 -14.68
C LEU A 474 6.55 -20.44 -14.34
N ARG A 475 7.47 -20.10 -13.43
CA ARG A 475 7.84 -18.70 -13.10
C ARG A 475 8.31 -17.88 -14.32
N VAL A 476 9.06 -18.50 -15.23
CA VAL A 476 9.51 -17.84 -16.46
C VAL A 476 8.35 -17.72 -17.45
N GLN A 477 7.46 -18.72 -17.48
CA GLN A 477 6.25 -18.66 -18.32
C GLN A 477 5.32 -17.52 -17.86
N GLU A 478 5.16 -17.32 -16.56
CA GLU A 478 4.37 -16.23 -15.96
C GLU A 478 4.83 -14.86 -16.45
N LEU A 479 6.12 -14.55 -16.31
CA LEU A 479 6.66 -13.26 -16.76
C LEU A 479 6.72 -13.16 -18.28
N ALA A 480 6.91 -14.26 -19.01
CA ALA A 480 6.78 -14.25 -20.46
C ALA A 480 5.35 -13.92 -20.92
N LEU A 481 4.32 -14.40 -20.20
CA LEU A 481 2.92 -14.07 -20.48
C LEU A 481 2.62 -12.59 -20.22
N SER A 482 3.18 -12.03 -19.14
CA SER A 482 3.09 -10.60 -18.82
C SER A 482 3.70 -9.75 -19.95
N ALA A 483 4.95 -10.04 -20.34
CA ALA A 483 5.61 -9.35 -21.44
C ALA A 483 4.84 -9.48 -22.78
N MET A 484 4.26 -10.64 -23.08
CA MET A 484 3.39 -10.80 -24.26
C MET A 484 2.14 -9.93 -24.18
N ALA A 485 1.57 -9.77 -22.99
CA ALA A 485 0.38 -8.96 -22.76
C ALA A 485 0.70 -7.46 -22.99
N SER A 486 1.81 -6.96 -22.47
CA SER A 486 2.30 -5.60 -22.69
C SER A 486 2.65 -5.33 -24.16
N ILE A 487 3.27 -6.29 -24.86
CA ILE A 487 3.49 -6.17 -26.31
C ILE A 487 2.15 -6.14 -27.07
N ALA A 488 1.16 -6.93 -26.66
CA ALA A 488 -0.16 -6.92 -27.29
C ALA A 488 -0.89 -5.59 -27.08
N ALA A 489 -0.81 -5.02 -25.88
CA ALA A 489 -1.34 -3.70 -25.56
C ALA A 489 -0.69 -2.61 -26.43
N SER A 490 0.64 -2.57 -26.48
CA SER A 490 1.38 -1.53 -27.22
C SER A 490 1.33 -1.67 -28.73
N ALA A 491 1.25 -2.90 -29.28
CA ALA A 491 1.15 -3.12 -30.71
C ALA A 491 -0.28 -2.99 -31.26
N GLU A 492 -1.30 -3.00 -30.39
CA GLU A 492 -2.71 -2.95 -30.73
C GLU A 492 -3.06 -3.89 -31.91
N THR A 493 -3.75 -3.38 -32.93
CA THR A 493 -4.17 -4.15 -34.11
C THR A 493 -3.02 -4.75 -34.91
N ALA A 494 -1.81 -4.21 -34.80
CA ALA A 494 -0.62 -4.77 -35.45
C ALA A 494 -0.20 -6.13 -34.84
N PHE A 495 -0.69 -6.48 -33.65
CA PHE A 495 -0.45 -7.77 -33.01
C PHE A 495 -1.17 -8.95 -33.69
N THR A 496 -2.20 -8.68 -34.50
CA THR A 496 -3.06 -9.70 -35.14
C THR A 496 -2.33 -10.90 -35.75
N PRO A 497 -1.21 -10.75 -36.49
CA PRO A 497 -0.49 -11.89 -37.08
C PRO A 497 0.07 -12.89 -36.06
N HIS A 498 0.29 -12.47 -34.82
CA HIS A 498 0.89 -13.29 -33.75
C HIS A 498 -0.18 -14.01 -32.91
N ALA A 499 -1.41 -13.49 -32.89
CA ALA A 499 -2.50 -14.05 -32.10
C ALA A 499 -2.89 -15.48 -32.54
N GLU A 500 -2.80 -15.80 -33.84
CA GLU A 500 -3.15 -17.14 -34.36
C GLU A 500 -2.32 -18.27 -33.72
N GLN A 501 -1.05 -17.98 -33.40
CA GLN A 501 -0.16 -18.94 -32.74
C GLN A 501 -0.30 -18.93 -31.22
N LEU A 502 -0.56 -17.76 -30.63
CA LEU A 502 -0.58 -17.58 -29.18
C LEU A 502 -1.88 -18.07 -28.52
N LEU A 503 -3.04 -17.76 -29.10
CA LEU A 503 -4.35 -18.10 -28.53
C LEU A 503 -4.49 -19.59 -28.17
N PRO A 504 -4.08 -20.57 -29.01
CA PRO A 504 -4.15 -21.98 -28.64
C PRO A 504 -3.30 -22.35 -27.42
N LEU A 505 -2.15 -21.69 -27.22
CA LEU A 505 -1.26 -21.93 -26.09
C LEU A 505 -1.86 -21.37 -24.79
N LEU A 506 -2.41 -20.15 -24.86
CA LEU A 506 -3.12 -19.54 -23.74
C LEU A 506 -4.30 -20.41 -23.29
N HIS A 507 -5.12 -20.87 -24.23
CA HIS A 507 -6.25 -21.74 -23.91
C HIS A 507 -5.81 -23.07 -23.26
N GLN A 508 -4.67 -23.64 -23.69
CA GLN A 508 -4.13 -24.85 -23.06
C GLN A 508 -3.76 -24.60 -21.58
N LEU A 509 -3.13 -23.48 -21.26
CA LEU A 509 -2.80 -23.11 -19.87
C LEU A 509 -4.06 -22.82 -19.06
N MET A 510 -5.02 -22.10 -19.64
CA MET A 510 -6.28 -21.73 -18.98
C MET A 510 -7.21 -22.88 -18.66
N THR A 511 -6.96 -24.08 -19.18
CA THR A 511 -7.77 -25.29 -18.89
C THR A 511 -7.13 -26.21 -17.85
N ARG A 512 -5.90 -25.93 -17.43
CA ARG A 512 -5.21 -26.69 -16.38
C ARG A 512 -5.71 -26.30 -15.00
N THR A 513 -5.78 -27.27 -14.09
CA THR A 513 -6.41 -27.11 -12.76
C THR A 513 -5.50 -27.59 -11.62
N GLU A 514 -4.23 -27.89 -11.89
CA GLU A 514 -3.29 -28.25 -10.84
C GLU A 514 -2.91 -27.01 -10.00
N ASP A 515 -2.70 -27.18 -8.70
CA ASP A 515 -2.45 -26.04 -7.78
C ASP A 515 -1.17 -25.28 -8.14
N ASP A 516 -0.14 -25.98 -8.63
CA ASP A 516 1.17 -25.42 -8.99
C ASP A 516 1.16 -24.52 -10.23
N ILE A 517 0.13 -24.61 -11.08
CA ILE A 517 -0.01 -23.79 -12.30
C ILE A 517 -0.99 -22.63 -12.12
N LEU A 518 -1.71 -22.51 -11.00
CA LEU A 518 -2.80 -21.54 -10.92
C LEU A 518 -2.36 -20.09 -11.13
N SER A 519 -1.16 -19.70 -10.69
CA SER A 519 -0.58 -18.37 -10.97
C SER A 519 -0.29 -18.17 -12.46
N ALA A 520 0.42 -19.08 -13.12
CA ALA A 520 0.61 -19.06 -14.58
C ALA A 520 -0.70 -19.10 -15.37
N ARG A 521 -1.72 -19.82 -14.90
CA ARG A 521 -3.06 -19.80 -15.49
C ARG A 521 -3.73 -18.43 -15.33
N ALA A 522 -3.54 -17.76 -14.20
CA ALA A 522 -4.07 -16.44 -13.97
C ALA A 522 -3.45 -15.42 -14.92
N ARG A 523 -2.11 -15.43 -15.07
CA ARG A 523 -1.40 -14.62 -16.07
C ARG A 523 -1.77 -14.95 -17.51
N ALA A 524 -2.02 -16.22 -17.82
CA ALA A 524 -2.52 -16.60 -19.15
C ALA A 524 -3.93 -16.06 -19.42
N THR A 525 -4.76 -15.93 -18.38
CA THR A 525 -6.12 -15.38 -18.46
C THR A 525 -6.08 -13.88 -18.75
N GLU A 526 -5.24 -13.13 -18.04
CA GLU A 526 -4.96 -11.72 -18.33
C GLU A 526 -4.47 -11.51 -19.77
N CYS A 527 -3.40 -12.23 -20.15
CA CYS A 527 -2.81 -12.17 -21.49
C CYS A 527 -3.85 -12.47 -22.58
N ALA A 528 -4.74 -13.44 -22.37
CA ALA A 528 -5.82 -13.73 -23.31
C ALA A 528 -6.79 -12.56 -23.49
N GLY A 529 -7.10 -11.83 -22.41
CA GLY A 529 -7.96 -10.65 -22.46
C GLY A 529 -7.35 -9.54 -23.33
N LEU A 530 -6.08 -9.21 -23.07
CA LEU A 530 -5.34 -8.18 -23.81
C LEU A 530 -5.10 -8.57 -25.27
N VAL A 531 -4.79 -9.84 -25.56
CA VAL A 531 -4.65 -10.33 -26.94
C VAL A 531 -5.99 -10.24 -27.69
N LEU A 532 -7.11 -10.63 -27.06
CA LEU A 532 -8.43 -10.49 -27.66
C LEU A 532 -8.81 -9.03 -27.90
N GLN A 533 -8.39 -8.12 -27.02
CA GLN A 533 -8.57 -6.68 -27.21
C GLN A 533 -7.75 -6.16 -28.40
N ALA A 534 -6.46 -6.54 -28.46
CA ALA A 534 -5.52 -6.11 -29.49
C ALA A 534 -5.93 -6.53 -30.91
N ILE A 535 -6.47 -7.74 -31.10
CA ILE A 535 -6.92 -8.21 -32.43
C ILE A 535 -8.20 -7.54 -32.93
N GLY A 536 -8.86 -6.73 -32.08
CA GLY A 536 -10.05 -5.98 -32.42
C GLY A 536 -11.35 -6.80 -32.43
N LYS A 537 -12.47 -6.07 -32.46
CA LYS A 537 -13.83 -6.58 -32.23
C LYS A 537 -14.23 -7.77 -33.13
N GLU A 538 -14.01 -7.68 -34.44
CA GLU A 538 -14.51 -8.72 -35.36
C GLU A 538 -13.83 -10.09 -35.16
N GLN A 539 -12.55 -10.08 -34.82
CA GLN A 539 -11.74 -11.25 -34.56
C GLN A 539 -12.01 -11.77 -33.14
N ALA A 540 -12.12 -10.87 -32.15
CA ALA A 540 -12.47 -11.20 -30.77
C ALA A 540 -13.80 -11.97 -30.69
N ILE A 541 -14.84 -11.51 -31.39
CA ILE A 541 -16.15 -12.19 -31.44
C ILE A 541 -16.02 -13.66 -31.88
N LYS A 542 -15.12 -13.95 -32.82
CA LYS A 542 -14.92 -15.31 -33.35
C LYS A 542 -14.09 -16.19 -32.42
N ALA A 543 -13.16 -15.59 -31.67
CA ALA A 543 -12.17 -16.30 -30.87
C ALA A 543 -12.55 -16.46 -29.39
N ALA A 544 -13.37 -15.56 -28.83
CA ALA A 544 -13.54 -15.44 -27.37
C ALA A 544 -14.24 -16.63 -26.69
N GLY A 545 -15.08 -17.39 -27.39
CA GLY A 545 -15.93 -18.43 -26.79
C GLY A 545 -15.20 -19.43 -25.87
N PRO A 546 -14.17 -20.15 -26.35
CA PRO A 546 -13.39 -21.07 -25.52
C PRO A 546 -12.71 -20.41 -24.32
N PHE A 547 -12.31 -19.14 -24.45
CA PHE A 547 -11.67 -18.40 -23.35
C PHE A 547 -12.69 -18.00 -22.29
N VAL A 548 -13.89 -17.55 -22.69
CA VAL A 548 -14.99 -17.31 -21.76
C VAL A 548 -15.32 -18.57 -20.97
N ASP A 549 -15.40 -19.73 -21.64
CA ASP A 549 -15.66 -21.01 -20.96
C ASP A 549 -14.56 -21.38 -19.96
N ALA A 550 -13.28 -21.20 -20.34
CA ALA A 550 -12.13 -21.48 -19.48
C ALA A 550 -12.03 -20.53 -18.28
N THR A 551 -12.28 -19.24 -18.48
CA THR A 551 -12.33 -18.23 -17.41
C THR A 551 -13.49 -18.53 -16.45
N MET A 552 -14.68 -18.86 -16.97
CA MET A 552 -15.83 -19.24 -16.16
C MET A 552 -15.59 -20.50 -15.32
N ALA A 553 -14.85 -21.48 -15.87
CA ALA A 553 -14.43 -22.66 -15.12
C ALA A 553 -13.40 -22.33 -14.01
N GLY A 554 -12.63 -21.25 -14.18
CA GLY A 554 -11.65 -20.78 -13.19
C GLY A 554 -12.28 -20.36 -11.86
N PHE A 555 -13.49 -19.79 -11.88
CA PHE A 555 -14.21 -19.43 -10.65
C PHE A 555 -14.58 -20.59 -9.74
N ALA A 556 -14.55 -21.83 -10.25
CA ALA A 556 -14.76 -23.02 -9.44
C ALA A 556 -13.51 -23.44 -8.64
N LEU A 557 -12.36 -22.84 -8.94
CA LEU A 557 -11.10 -23.06 -8.23
C LEU A 557 -10.97 -22.06 -7.09
N ASP A 558 -10.53 -22.54 -5.93
CA ASP A 558 -10.39 -21.72 -4.73
C ASP A 558 -9.05 -20.97 -4.72
N PHE A 559 -8.88 -20.04 -5.65
CA PHE A 559 -7.66 -19.26 -5.82
C PHE A 559 -8.00 -17.80 -6.17
N SER A 560 -7.73 -16.87 -5.25
CA SER A 560 -8.15 -15.46 -5.36
C SER A 560 -7.49 -14.72 -6.51
N GLU A 561 -6.18 -14.91 -6.71
CA GLU A 561 -5.43 -14.31 -7.82
C GLU A 561 -6.04 -14.70 -9.17
N LEU A 562 -6.43 -15.97 -9.38
CA LEU A 562 -7.11 -16.35 -10.63
C LEU A 562 -8.47 -15.67 -10.80
N ARG A 563 -9.22 -15.44 -9.72
CA ARG A 563 -10.51 -14.72 -9.81
C ARG A 563 -10.32 -13.25 -10.13
N GLU A 564 -9.32 -12.60 -9.53
CA GLU A 564 -8.89 -11.24 -9.85
C GLU A 564 -8.61 -11.10 -11.36
N TRP A 565 -7.67 -11.89 -11.90
CA TRP A 565 -7.32 -11.85 -13.32
C TRP A 565 -8.46 -12.29 -14.25
N SER A 566 -9.39 -13.12 -13.76
CA SER A 566 -10.61 -13.48 -14.50
C SER A 566 -11.56 -12.29 -14.67
N TYR A 567 -11.67 -11.42 -13.68
CA TYR A 567 -12.43 -10.18 -13.79
C TYR A 567 -11.75 -9.17 -14.72
N GLY A 568 -10.43 -9.06 -14.67
CA GLY A 568 -9.63 -8.31 -15.65
C GLY A 568 -9.88 -8.78 -17.09
N PHE A 569 -9.84 -10.09 -17.34
CA PHE A 569 -10.19 -10.67 -18.65
C PHE A 569 -11.58 -10.23 -19.13
N PHE A 570 -12.60 -10.28 -18.27
CA PHE A 570 -13.94 -9.87 -18.66
C PHE A 570 -14.08 -8.36 -18.88
N ALA A 571 -13.28 -7.54 -18.19
CA ALA A 571 -13.21 -6.10 -18.42
C ALA A 571 -12.66 -5.80 -19.82
N HIS A 572 -11.49 -6.35 -20.18
CA HIS A 572 -10.92 -6.22 -21.53
C HIS A 572 -11.87 -6.74 -22.62
N LEU A 573 -12.53 -7.86 -22.36
CA LEU A 573 -13.50 -8.44 -23.30
C LEU A 573 -14.74 -7.55 -23.46
N ALA A 574 -15.21 -6.92 -22.38
CA ALA A 574 -16.32 -5.97 -22.44
C ALA A 574 -15.97 -4.77 -23.33
N ASP A 575 -14.77 -4.21 -23.15
CA ASP A 575 -14.30 -3.06 -23.90
C ASP A 575 -14.21 -3.32 -25.40
N VAL A 576 -13.65 -4.46 -25.80
CA VAL A 576 -13.49 -4.79 -27.23
C VAL A 576 -14.82 -5.20 -27.89
N LEU A 577 -15.72 -5.87 -27.17
CA LEU A 577 -16.99 -6.32 -27.72
C LEU A 577 -18.08 -5.24 -27.72
N GLY A 578 -18.06 -4.31 -26.77
CA GLY A 578 -19.15 -3.34 -26.57
C GLY A 578 -20.49 -4.04 -26.31
N GLU A 579 -21.54 -3.65 -27.03
CA GLU A 579 -22.88 -4.25 -26.85
C GLU A 579 -22.94 -5.77 -27.06
N ASP A 580 -22.02 -6.35 -27.85
CA ASP A 580 -21.94 -7.79 -28.07
C ASP A 580 -21.52 -8.57 -26.81
N ALA A 581 -21.01 -7.90 -25.78
CA ALA A 581 -20.74 -8.47 -24.46
C ALA A 581 -22.01 -8.75 -23.64
N LYS A 582 -23.21 -8.41 -24.14
CA LYS A 582 -24.50 -8.67 -23.49
C LYS A 582 -24.63 -10.08 -22.85
N PRO A 583 -24.22 -11.19 -23.48
CA PRO A 583 -24.35 -12.52 -22.87
C PRO A 583 -23.55 -12.69 -21.58
N LEU A 584 -22.51 -11.88 -21.37
CA LEU A 584 -21.65 -11.92 -20.19
C LEU A 584 -22.34 -11.32 -18.96
N VAL A 585 -23.22 -10.33 -19.12
CA VAL A 585 -23.89 -9.63 -18.00
C VAL A 585 -24.56 -10.62 -17.03
N SER A 586 -25.39 -11.52 -17.56
CA SER A 586 -26.12 -12.51 -16.74
C SER A 586 -25.24 -13.56 -16.06
N GLN A 587 -24.00 -13.73 -16.53
CA GLN A 587 -23.06 -14.75 -16.07
C GLN A 587 -22.03 -14.19 -15.10
N VAL A 588 -21.48 -13.01 -15.41
CA VAL A 588 -20.36 -12.41 -14.69
C VAL A 588 -20.85 -11.57 -13.50
N VAL A 589 -21.92 -10.78 -13.67
CA VAL A 589 -22.38 -9.87 -12.60
C VAL A 589 -22.64 -10.59 -11.28
N PRO A 590 -23.39 -11.71 -11.22
CA PRO A 590 -23.62 -12.39 -9.93
C PRO A 590 -22.35 -12.83 -9.21
N ARG A 591 -21.30 -13.18 -9.97
CA ARG A 591 -19.99 -13.55 -9.41
C ARG A 591 -19.26 -12.33 -8.89
N ALA A 592 -19.20 -11.26 -9.68
CA ALA A 592 -18.58 -10.00 -9.26
C ALA A 592 -19.21 -9.47 -7.97
N LEU A 593 -20.55 -9.50 -7.86
CA LEU A 593 -21.24 -9.12 -6.62
C LEU A 593 -20.89 -10.03 -5.44
N THR A 594 -20.66 -11.32 -5.67
CA THR A 594 -20.20 -12.25 -4.63
C THR A 594 -18.79 -11.89 -4.15
N SER A 595 -17.87 -11.59 -5.08
CA SER A 595 -16.51 -11.19 -4.77
C SER A 595 -16.45 -9.84 -4.04
N CYS A 596 -17.22 -8.84 -4.48
CA CYS A 596 -17.37 -7.56 -3.78
C CYS A 596 -17.88 -7.72 -2.34
N GLY A 597 -18.77 -8.70 -2.10
CA GLY A 597 -19.34 -9.00 -0.79
C GLY A 597 -18.50 -9.92 0.10
N LEU A 598 -17.27 -10.28 -0.27
CA LEU A 598 -16.38 -11.06 0.58
C LEU A 598 -16.04 -10.28 1.86
N GLN A 599 -15.88 -10.98 2.98
CA GLN A 599 -15.46 -10.36 4.24
C GLN A 599 -13.93 -10.27 4.31
N ASP A 600 -13.43 -9.12 4.76
CA ASP A 600 -12.01 -8.91 4.95
C ASP A 600 -11.57 -9.56 6.26
N ALA A 601 -10.57 -10.42 6.19
CA ALA A 601 -9.98 -11.01 7.39
C ALA A 601 -8.92 -10.04 7.94
N VAL A 602 -9.32 -9.10 8.81
CA VAL A 602 -8.35 -8.31 9.57
C VAL A 602 -7.75 -9.19 10.66
N ARG A 603 -6.48 -9.56 10.49
CA ARG A 603 -5.71 -10.34 11.46
C ARG A 603 -4.85 -9.40 12.29
N ASP A 604 -5.08 -9.36 13.60
CA ASP A 604 -4.04 -8.98 14.55
C ASP A 604 -3.15 -10.20 14.87
N LYS A 605 -1.92 -9.96 15.33
CA LYS A 605 -0.87 -10.95 15.63
C LYS A 605 -1.31 -12.03 16.65
N ASP A 606 -2.40 -11.83 17.40
CA ASP A 606 -2.90 -12.76 18.44
C ASP A 606 -4.31 -13.37 18.21
N GLY A 607 -4.92 -13.17 17.03
CA GLY A 607 -6.16 -13.88 16.64
C GLY A 607 -7.36 -13.01 16.29
N VAL A 608 -8.27 -13.61 15.52
CA VAL A 608 -9.41 -13.01 14.80
C VAL A 608 -10.18 -11.94 15.60
N LEU A 609 -10.13 -10.70 15.14
CA LEU A 609 -11.15 -9.70 15.43
C LEU A 609 -12.31 -9.90 14.45
N ASP A 610 -13.46 -10.32 14.96
CA ASP A 610 -14.74 -10.07 14.30
C ASP A 610 -15.03 -8.58 14.49
N LEU A 611 -14.94 -7.79 13.42
CA LEU A 611 -15.16 -6.34 13.43
C LEU A 611 -16.60 -5.94 13.79
N GLU A 612 -17.52 -6.89 13.94
CA GLU A 612 -18.93 -6.63 14.26
C GLU A 612 -19.22 -6.47 15.77
N ASP A 613 -18.24 -6.64 16.67
CA ASP A 613 -18.45 -6.61 18.13
C ASP A 613 -17.74 -5.45 18.87
N SER A 614 -17.10 -4.52 18.14
CA SER A 614 -16.62 -3.24 18.70
C SER A 614 -17.67 -2.15 18.50
N ASP A 615 -18.36 -1.78 19.59
CA ASP A 615 -19.32 -0.65 19.65
C ASP A 615 -18.63 0.74 19.49
N ASP A 616 -17.38 0.80 19.01
CA ASP A 616 -16.65 2.06 18.79
C ASP A 616 -16.63 2.35 17.29
N ASP A 617 -17.42 3.36 16.86
CA ASP A 617 -17.49 3.90 15.49
C ASP A 617 -16.16 4.57 15.03
N GLU A 618 -15.01 4.23 15.61
CA GLU A 618 -13.72 4.75 15.16
C GLU A 618 -13.09 3.79 14.14
N PRO A 619 -12.81 4.24 12.89
CA PRO A 619 -12.03 3.45 11.97
C PRO A 619 -10.67 3.16 12.60
N ILE A 620 -10.26 1.89 12.62
CA ILE A 620 -8.93 1.48 13.05
C ILE A 620 -7.93 2.10 12.06
N LYS A 621 -7.40 3.28 12.40
CA LYS A 621 -6.34 3.94 11.63
C LYS A 621 -5.07 3.10 11.68
N GLY A 622 -4.47 2.82 10.52
CA GLY A 622 -3.10 2.29 10.42
C GLY A 622 -2.96 0.82 10.05
N PHE A 623 -4.00 0.14 9.56
CA PHE A 623 -3.87 -1.21 9.00
C PHE A 623 -4.34 -1.26 7.54
N SER A 624 -3.47 -0.88 6.60
CA SER A 624 -3.59 -1.34 5.21
C SER A 624 -2.99 -2.74 5.13
N VAL A 625 -3.85 -3.77 5.06
CA VAL A 625 -3.42 -5.13 4.74
C VAL A 625 -3.93 -5.43 3.33
N ARG A 626 -3.05 -5.30 2.34
CA ARG A 626 -3.30 -5.81 1.00
C ARG A 626 -3.47 -7.33 1.08
N THR A 627 -4.70 -7.79 0.89
CA THR A 627 -5.03 -9.23 0.88
C THR A 627 -5.49 -9.63 -0.51
N GLY A 628 -5.31 -10.90 -0.89
CA GLY A 628 -5.87 -11.40 -2.15
C GLY A 628 -7.40 -11.26 -2.24
N VAL A 629 -8.11 -11.08 -1.12
CA VAL A 629 -9.54 -10.73 -1.10
C VAL A 629 -9.76 -9.29 -1.56
N MET A 630 -8.92 -8.36 -1.10
CA MET A 630 -8.98 -6.96 -1.51
C MET A 630 -8.65 -6.79 -3.00
N ASP A 631 -7.60 -7.45 -3.50
CA ASP A 631 -7.27 -7.41 -4.94
C ASP A 631 -8.43 -8.00 -5.78
N GLU A 632 -9.04 -9.10 -5.33
CA GLU A 632 -10.23 -9.69 -5.97
C GLU A 632 -11.44 -8.72 -5.98
N LYS A 633 -11.69 -8.00 -4.88
CA LYS A 633 -12.75 -6.97 -4.80
C LYS A 633 -12.50 -5.81 -5.76
N CYS A 634 -11.25 -5.35 -5.83
CA CYS A 634 -10.80 -4.30 -6.71
C CYS A 634 -11.12 -4.67 -8.18
N ALA A 635 -10.66 -5.83 -8.63
CA ALA A 635 -10.90 -6.32 -9.98
C ALA A 635 -12.39 -6.60 -10.28
N ALA A 636 -13.14 -7.14 -9.31
CA ALA A 636 -14.58 -7.36 -9.47
C ALA A 636 -15.36 -6.05 -9.66
N THR A 637 -15.02 -5.02 -8.88
CA THR A 637 -15.63 -3.69 -8.96
C THR A 637 -15.30 -3.02 -10.30
N HIS A 638 -14.04 -3.08 -10.72
CA HIS A 638 -13.60 -2.62 -12.03
C HIS A 638 -14.41 -3.30 -13.17
N CYS A 639 -14.55 -4.63 -13.10
CA CYS A 639 -15.28 -5.41 -14.09
C CYS A 639 -16.77 -5.01 -14.19
N LEU A 640 -17.43 -4.71 -13.08
CA LEU A 640 -18.81 -4.18 -13.07
C LEU A 640 -18.90 -2.83 -13.80
N GLY A 641 -17.93 -1.94 -13.57
CA GLY A 641 -17.81 -0.66 -14.27
C GLY A 641 -17.67 -0.83 -15.78
N ARG A 642 -16.72 -1.63 -16.24
CA ARG A 642 -16.47 -1.84 -17.68
C ARG A 642 -17.63 -2.57 -18.37
N LEU A 643 -18.19 -3.62 -17.75
CA LEU A 643 -19.35 -4.33 -18.30
C LEU A 643 -20.58 -3.43 -18.43
N SER A 644 -20.84 -2.58 -17.43
CA SER A 644 -21.97 -1.65 -17.48
C SER A 644 -21.79 -0.62 -18.59
N ARG A 645 -20.63 0.03 -18.66
CA ARG A 645 -20.30 0.98 -19.72
C ARG A 645 -20.44 0.37 -21.12
N ALA A 646 -19.86 -0.81 -21.34
CA ALA A 646 -19.81 -1.47 -22.63
C ALA A 646 -21.20 -1.93 -23.13
N THR A 647 -22.03 -2.46 -22.22
CA THR A 647 -23.32 -3.08 -22.60
C THR A 647 -24.52 -2.14 -22.48
N GLY A 648 -24.34 -0.99 -21.84
CA GLY A 648 -25.30 0.11 -21.78
C GLY A 648 -26.74 -0.34 -21.43
N PRO A 649 -27.71 -0.24 -22.36
CA PRO A 649 -29.10 -0.62 -22.10
C PRO A 649 -29.29 -2.07 -21.59
N HIS A 650 -28.38 -2.97 -21.96
CA HIS A 650 -28.45 -4.38 -21.57
C HIS A 650 -28.02 -4.62 -20.12
N PHE A 651 -27.26 -3.70 -19.51
CA PHE A 651 -26.88 -3.81 -18.10
C PHE A 651 -28.03 -3.46 -17.15
N MET A 652 -29.07 -2.77 -17.63
CA MET A 652 -30.15 -2.27 -16.77
C MET A 652 -30.92 -3.36 -15.99
N ASP A 653 -30.90 -4.62 -16.43
CA ASP A 653 -31.49 -5.73 -15.65
C ASP A 653 -30.67 -6.09 -14.40
N ALA A 654 -29.36 -5.85 -14.45
CA ALA A 654 -28.42 -6.09 -13.36
C ALA A 654 -28.25 -4.87 -12.44
N MET A 655 -28.57 -3.66 -12.93
CA MET A 655 -28.41 -2.39 -12.23
C MET A 655 -28.93 -2.39 -10.78
N PRO A 656 -30.14 -2.90 -10.46
CA PRO A 656 -30.67 -2.85 -9.09
C PRO A 656 -29.84 -3.66 -8.07
N GLN A 657 -29.07 -4.64 -8.52
CA GLN A 657 -28.18 -5.44 -7.68
C GLN A 657 -26.76 -4.88 -7.66
N ALA A 658 -26.30 -4.34 -8.79
CA ALA A 658 -24.93 -3.84 -8.92
C ALA A 658 -24.71 -2.46 -8.30
N MET A 659 -25.64 -1.52 -8.47
CA MET A 659 -25.47 -0.15 -7.99
C MET A 659 -25.27 -0.07 -6.46
N PRO A 660 -26.07 -0.74 -5.60
CA PRO A 660 -25.86 -0.67 -4.15
C PRO A 660 -24.48 -1.16 -3.72
N VAL A 661 -23.98 -2.22 -4.35
CA VAL A 661 -22.66 -2.79 -4.06
C VAL A 661 -21.55 -1.84 -4.48
N VAL A 662 -21.63 -1.25 -5.68
CA VAL A 662 -20.62 -0.28 -6.14
C VAL A 662 -20.61 0.97 -5.25
N VAL A 663 -21.77 1.47 -4.84
CA VAL A 663 -21.88 2.60 -3.90
C VAL A 663 -21.32 2.25 -2.51
N GLU A 664 -21.46 1.01 -2.05
CA GLU A 664 -20.83 0.56 -0.82
C GLU A 664 -19.29 0.57 -0.95
N MET A 665 -18.75 0.14 -2.09
CA MET A 665 -17.31 0.11 -2.35
C MET A 665 -16.67 1.51 -2.38
N THR A 666 -17.41 2.60 -2.63
CA THR A 666 -16.86 3.96 -2.53
C THR A 666 -16.54 4.36 -1.08
N ASN A 667 -17.05 3.62 -0.10
CA ASN A 667 -16.80 3.84 1.33
C ASN A 667 -15.89 2.77 1.94
N TYR A 668 -15.24 1.95 1.09
CA TYR A 668 -14.35 0.89 1.54
C TYR A 668 -13.08 1.47 2.18
N PHE A 669 -12.48 0.73 3.11
CA PHE A 669 -11.35 1.24 3.91
C PHE A 669 -10.06 1.41 3.08
N HIS A 670 -9.90 0.62 2.02
CA HIS A 670 -8.71 0.65 1.15
C HIS A 670 -8.95 1.51 -0.10
N GLU A 671 -8.03 2.42 -0.35
CA GLU A 671 -8.04 3.41 -1.42
C GLU A 671 -8.20 2.80 -2.81
N GLU A 672 -7.49 1.69 -3.09
CA GLU A 672 -7.55 1.04 -4.40
C GLU A 672 -8.93 0.49 -4.80
N VAL A 673 -9.71 0.02 -3.81
CA VAL A 673 -11.10 -0.39 -4.07
C VAL A 673 -11.96 0.85 -4.32
N ARG A 674 -11.73 1.96 -3.60
CA ARG A 674 -12.44 3.23 -3.82
C ARG A 674 -12.16 3.79 -5.21
N ARG A 675 -10.90 3.78 -5.69
CA ARG A 675 -10.51 4.16 -7.07
C ARG A 675 -11.37 3.44 -8.12
N GLN A 676 -11.42 2.11 -8.05
CA GLN A 676 -12.24 1.32 -8.98
C GLN A 676 -13.75 1.56 -8.80
N ALA A 677 -14.21 1.83 -7.58
CA ALA A 677 -15.62 2.12 -7.31
C ALA A 677 -16.07 3.44 -7.96
N TYR A 678 -15.26 4.50 -7.93
CA TYR A 678 -15.57 5.77 -8.61
C TYR A 678 -15.66 5.59 -10.13
N LEU A 679 -14.70 4.89 -10.74
CA LEU A 679 -14.74 4.54 -12.16
C LEU A 679 -15.95 3.64 -12.50
N ALA A 680 -16.31 2.71 -11.61
CA ALA A 680 -17.51 1.90 -11.78
C ALA A 680 -18.81 2.72 -11.68
N CYS A 681 -18.84 3.77 -10.85
CA CYS A 681 -19.97 4.70 -10.81
C CYS A 681 -20.15 5.42 -12.15
N ALA A 682 -19.06 5.84 -12.80
CA ALA A 682 -19.11 6.39 -14.16
C ALA A 682 -19.69 5.39 -15.16
N GLY A 683 -19.21 4.14 -15.15
CA GLY A 683 -19.72 3.08 -16.03
C GLY A 683 -21.23 2.82 -15.85
N LEU A 684 -21.70 2.73 -14.59
CA LEU A 684 -23.11 2.57 -14.28
C LEU A 684 -23.94 3.77 -14.72
N LEU A 685 -23.42 4.99 -14.53
CA LEU A 685 -24.10 6.22 -14.92
C LEU A 685 -24.27 6.30 -16.44
N ILE A 686 -23.21 5.98 -17.19
CA ILE A 686 -23.23 5.90 -18.65
C ILE A 686 -24.26 4.86 -19.10
N ALA A 687 -24.31 3.70 -18.43
CA ALA A 687 -25.28 2.65 -18.73
C ALA A 687 -26.72 3.09 -18.47
N ALA A 688 -26.96 3.80 -17.37
CA ALA A 688 -28.26 4.36 -17.00
C ALA A 688 -28.76 5.33 -18.06
N TYR A 689 -27.93 6.30 -18.47
CA TYR A 689 -28.26 7.28 -19.50
C TYR A 689 -28.49 6.65 -20.87
N LYS A 690 -27.61 5.74 -21.32
CA LYS A 690 -27.81 5.02 -22.59
C LYS A 690 -29.07 4.15 -22.54
N GLY A 691 -29.39 3.56 -21.39
CA GLY A 691 -30.58 2.75 -21.15
C GLY A 691 -31.89 3.55 -21.07
N TRP A 692 -31.84 4.79 -20.61
CA TRP A 692 -33.01 5.67 -20.37
C TRP A 692 -33.91 5.80 -21.61
N ALA A 693 -33.33 6.22 -22.74
CA ALA A 693 -34.07 6.42 -23.98
C ALA A 693 -34.54 5.11 -24.63
N VAL A 694 -33.79 4.02 -24.44
CA VAL A 694 -34.03 2.72 -25.11
C VAL A 694 -35.08 1.88 -24.37
N ARG A 695 -35.11 1.93 -23.04
CA ARG A 695 -35.98 1.10 -22.20
C ARG A 695 -37.23 1.81 -21.67
N ALA A 696 -37.43 3.08 -22.02
CA ALA A 696 -38.50 3.92 -21.47
C ALA A 696 -38.52 3.86 -19.93
N ILE A 697 -37.34 4.02 -19.32
CA ILE A 697 -37.20 4.14 -17.87
C ILE A 697 -37.93 5.41 -17.44
N ASP A 698 -38.61 5.36 -16.30
CA ASP A 698 -39.26 6.53 -15.72
C ASP A 698 -38.23 7.63 -15.42
N ASP A 699 -38.56 8.88 -15.79
CA ASP A 699 -37.63 10.01 -15.69
C ASP A 699 -37.19 10.25 -14.24
N ASP A 700 -38.08 10.06 -13.25
CA ASP A 700 -37.74 10.25 -11.83
C ASP A 700 -36.75 9.17 -11.36
N ALA A 701 -36.94 7.92 -11.79
CA ALA A 701 -36.06 6.81 -11.43
C ALA A 701 -34.67 6.92 -12.08
N CYS A 702 -34.60 7.40 -13.33
CA CYS A 702 -33.32 7.66 -13.99
C CYS A 702 -32.60 8.84 -13.32
N GLN A 703 -33.34 9.89 -12.95
CA GLN A 703 -32.76 11.04 -12.27
C GLN A 703 -32.25 10.69 -10.87
N GLU A 704 -32.99 9.91 -10.08
CA GLU A 704 -32.57 9.45 -8.75
C GLU A 704 -31.27 8.64 -8.82
N MET A 705 -31.18 7.70 -9.77
CA MET A 705 -29.98 6.89 -10.01
C MET A 705 -28.78 7.76 -10.40
N SER A 706 -28.98 8.71 -11.32
CA SER A 706 -27.94 9.63 -11.75
C SER A 706 -27.45 10.53 -10.63
N GLU A 707 -28.37 11.06 -9.81
CA GLU A 707 -28.03 11.91 -8.66
C GLU A 707 -27.26 11.12 -7.59
N GLN A 708 -27.61 9.86 -7.36
CA GLN A 708 -26.90 9.01 -6.41
C GLN A 708 -25.46 8.71 -6.88
N LEU A 709 -25.28 8.26 -8.12
CA LEU A 709 -23.96 7.91 -8.68
C LEU A 709 -23.05 9.14 -8.80
N MET A 710 -23.58 10.27 -9.28
CA MET A 710 -22.83 11.53 -9.29
C MET A 710 -22.54 12.06 -7.88
N GLY A 711 -23.45 11.79 -6.93
CA GLY A 711 -23.27 12.11 -5.52
C GLY A 711 -22.05 11.41 -4.92
N CYS A 712 -21.78 10.16 -5.28
CA CYS A 712 -20.56 9.45 -4.88
C CYS A 712 -19.30 10.13 -5.42
N ILE A 713 -19.26 10.43 -6.73
CA ILE A 713 -18.09 11.03 -7.39
C ILE A 713 -17.78 12.43 -6.84
N VAL A 714 -18.80 13.29 -6.74
CA VAL A 714 -18.66 14.65 -6.20
C VAL A 714 -18.41 14.64 -4.69
N GLY A 715 -19.04 13.70 -3.98
CA GLY A 715 -18.94 13.54 -2.53
C GLY A 715 -17.56 13.10 -2.05
N ALA A 716 -16.80 12.39 -2.89
CA ALA A 716 -15.43 11.95 -2.60
C ALA A 716 -14.56 13.07 -2.02
N PHE A 717 -14.62 14.27 -2.61
CA PHE A 717 -13.83 15.44 -2.19
C PHE A 717 -14.16 15.99 -0.79
N SER A 718 -15.21 15.47 -0.15
CA SER A 718 -15.62 15.83 1.22
C SER A 718 -15.30 14.75 2.25
N VAL A 719 -14.89 13.55 1.84
CA VAL A 719 -14.72 12.39 2.74
C VAL A 719 -13.45 11.59 2.49
N ASP A 720 -12.92 11.59 1.26
CA ASP A 720 -11.76 10.81 0.87
C ASP A 720 -10.47 11.58 1.15
N ASP A 721 -9.56 10.92 1.85
CA ASP A 721 -8.28 11.41 2.32
C ASP A 721 -7.10 10.97 1.44
N ASP A 722 -7.37 10.21 0.37
CA ASP A 722 -6.35 9.71 -0.54
C ASP A 722 -6.35 10.48 -1.88
N MET A 723 -5.17 10.94 -2.33
CA MET A 723 -5.07 11.78 -3.54
C MET A 723 -5.33 10.99 -4.82
N SER A 724 -4.88 9.74 -4.86
CA SER A 724 -5.10 8.83 -5.98
C SER A 724 -6.59 8.44 -6.10
N ALA A 725 -7.29 8.19 -5.01
CA ALA A 725 -8.74 7.98 -5.01
C ALA A 725 -9.50 9.20 -5.56
N LEU A 726 -9.09 10.42 -5.17
CA LEU A 726 -9.65 11.66 -5.72
C LEU A 726 -9.35 11.84 -7.22
N ALA A 727 -8.16 11.45 -7.69
CA ALA A 727 -7.79 11.51 -9.10
C ALA A 727 -8.75 10.64 -9.95
N SER A 728 -8.98 9.39 -9.52
CA SER A 728 -9.94 8.49 -10.16
C SER A 728 -11.39 9.01 -10.14
N ALA A 729 -11.78 9.79 -9.12
CA ALA A 729 -13.09 10.46 -9.11
C ALA A 729 -13.19 11.57 -10.17
N LEU A 730 -12.12 12.32 -10.42
CA LEU A 730 -12.08 13.30 -11.52
C LEU A 730 -12.13 12.60 -12.88
N ASP A 731 -11.37 11.51 -13.05
CA ASP A 731 -11.36 10.72 -14.28
C ASP A 731 -12.75 10.10 -14.55
N ALA A 732 -13.43 9.62 -13.51
CA ALA A 732 -14.81 9.15 -13.60
C ALA A 732 -15.76 10.25 -14.10
N ALA A 733 -15.64 11.47 -13.57
CA ALA A 733 -16.45 12.61 -14.03
C ALA A 733 -16.13 12.99 -15.48
N ASP A 734 -14.85 12.96 -15.85
CA ASP A 734 -14.37 13.24 -17.21
C ASP A 734 -14.93 12.23 -18.22
N GLU A 735 -14.85 10.94 -17.92
CA GLU A 735 -15.38 9.85 -18.74
C GLU A 735 -16.89 10.01 -18.96
N VAL A 736 -17.64 10.36 -17.91
CA VAL A 736 -19.09 10.62 -17.99
C VAL A 736 -19.36 11.76 -18.95
N ILE A 737 -18.72 12.92 -18.78
CA ILE A 737 -18.99 14.09 -19.64
C ILE A 737 -18.66 13.79 -21.11
N LYS A 738 -17.56 13.07 -21.38
CA LYS A 738 -17.18 12.66 -22.74
C LYS A 738 -18.20 11.72 -23.39
N GLU A 739 -18.81 10.81 -22.63
CA GLU A 739 -19.68 9.76 -23.17
C GLU A 739 -21.16 10.15 -23.27
N ILE A 740 -21.72 10.84 -22.27
CA ILE A 740 -23.16 11.20 -22.26
C ILE A 740 -23.40 12.67 -22.63
N GLY A 741 -22.36 13.50 -22.64
CA GLY A 741 -22.40 14.89 -23.09
C GLY A 741 -22.80 15.91 -22.02
N ALA A 742 -22.53 17.18 -22.33
CA ALA A 742 -22.68 18.33 -21.43
C ALA A 742 -24.12 18.58 -20.95
N GLU A 743 -25.11 18.33 -21.81
CA GLU A 743 -26.53 18.61 -21.52
C GLU A 743 -27.05 17.73 -20.38
N ALA A 744 -26.65 16.45 -20.37
CA ALA A 744 -27.00 15.52 -19.30
C ALA A 744 -26.33 15.91 -17.95
N MET A 745 -25.22 16.64 -18.00
CA MET A 745 -24.39 16.97 -16.85
C MET A 745 -24.50 18.42 -16.38
N GLU A 746 -25.39 19.23 -16.97
CA GLU A 746 -25.47 20.68 -16.74
C GLU A 746 -25.49 21.07 -15.25
N LYS A 747 -26.27 20.33 -14.43
CA LYS A 747 -26.39 20.57 -12.98
C LYS A 747 -25.09 20.31 -12.20
N HIS A 748 -24.18 19.49 -12.74
CA HIS A 748 -22.95 19.04 -12.09
C HIS A 748 -21.70 19.76 -12.62
N LEU A 749 -21.75 20.40 -13.80
CA LEU A 749 -20.58 21.07 -14.38
C LEU A 749 -19.98 22.15 -13.46
N LEU A 750 -20.79 23.05 -12.90
CA LEU A 750 -20.27 24.10 -12.00
C LEU A 750 -19.72 23.57 -10.66
N PRO A 751 -20.39 22.60 -9.97
CA PRO A 751 -19.77 21.89 -8.86
C PRO A 751 -18.41 21.27 -9.18
N LEU A 752 -18.28 20.60 -10.34
CA LEU A 752 -17.01 19.99 -10.76
C LEU A 752 -15.92 21.04 -11.01
N VAL A 753 -16.26 22.19 -11.64
CA VAL A 753 -15.32 23.32 -11.78
C VAL A 753 -14.77 23.77 -10.43
N ARG A 754 -15.62 23.85 -9.40
CA ARG A 754 -15.20 24.26 -8.05
C ARG A 754 -14.31 23.21 -7.39
N ILE A 755 -14.58 21.93 -7.62
CA ILE A 755 -13.72 20.83 -7.19
C ILE A 755 -12.35 20.93 -7.86
N CYS A 756 -12.30 21.10 -9.19
CA CYS A 756 -11.04 21.31 -9.89
C CYS A 756 -10.28 22.52 -9.35
N ALA A 757 -10.97 23.64 -9.05
CA ALA A 757 -10.34 24.80 -8.43
C ALA A 757 -9.73 24.47 -7.05
N LEU A 758 -10.45 23.73 -6.19
CA LEU A 758 -9.94 23.28 -4.89
C LEU A 758 -8.68 22.41 -5.03
N VAL A 759 -8.67 21.50 -6.00
CA VAL A 759 -7.50 20.66 -6.31
C VAL A 759 -6.30 21.50 -6.75
N LEU A 760 -6.52 22.47 -7.65
CA LEU A 760 -5.46 23.38 -8.12
C LEU A 760 -4.92 24.31 -7.03
N GLU A 761 -5.76 24.70 -6.06
CA GLU A 761 -5.36 25.45 -4.87
C GLU A 761 -4.60 24.57 -3.85
N GLY A 762 -4.79 23.26 -3.94
CA GLY A 762 -4.20 22.27 -3.06
C GLY A 762 -4.95 22.15 -1.73
N ASP A 763 -6.24 22.45 -1.72
CA ASP A 763 -7.04 22.61 -0.50
C ASP A 763 -8.10 21.50 -0.33
N THR A 764 -7.90 20.34 -0.98
CA THR A 764 -8.69 19.13 -0.70
C THR A 764 -8.31 18.51 0.65
N ILE A 765 -9.17 17.64 1.20
CA ILE A 765 -8.90 16.92 2.44
C ILE A 765 -7.61 16.09 2.31
N ALA A 766 -7.46 15.34 1.22
CA ALA A 766 -6.27 14.55 0.95
C ALA A 766 -4.98 15.39 0.89
N GLN A 767 -5.00 16.51 0.16
CA GLN A 767 -3.84 17.40 0.06
C GLN A 767 -3.52 18.11 1.38
N GLN A 768 -4.52 18.36 2.23
CA GLN A 768 -4.32 18.91 3.57
C GLN A 768 -3.72 17.87 4.53
N ALA A 769 -4.24 16.64 4.51
CA ALA A 769 -3.70 15.53 5.31
C ALA A 769 -2.22 15.29 4.96
N ALA A 770 -1.88 15.21 3.66
CA ALA A 770 -0.50 15.05 3.21
C ALA A 770 0.42 16.19 3.66
N ARG A 771 -0.08 17.43 3.77
CA ARG A 771 0.68 18.58 4.29
C ARG A 771 0.93 18.48 5.79
N GLU A 772 -0.04 18.01 6.56
CA GLU A 772 0.09 17.85 8.03
C GLU A 772 1.07 16.75 8.40
N ASP A 773 1.13 15.68 7.61
CA ASP A 773 2.09 14.58 7.80
C ASP A 773 3.50 14.91 7.27
N SER A 774 3.61 15.85 6.33
CA SER A 774 4.89 16.34 5.83
C SER A 774 5.43 17.49 6.70
N ASP A 775 6.56 17.30 7.39
CA ASP A 775 7.29 18.42 8.01
C ASP A 775 7.80 19.40 6.92
N ASP A 776 6.98 20.37 6.51
CA ASP A 776 7.17 21.65 5.78
C ASP A 776 8.17 21.79 4.60
N GLU A 777 8.99 20.80 4.23
CA GLU A 777 9.89 20.88 3.07
C GLU A 777 10.23 19.47 2.57
N ILE A 778 9.29 18.80 1.89
CA ILE A 778 9.62 17.71 0.96
C ILE A 778 9.89 18.40 -0.38
N ASP A 779 11.19 18.56 -0.72
CA ASP A 779 11.66 19.00 -2.04
C ASP A 779 11.51 17.86 -3.10
N GLY A 780 10.74 16.81 -2.80
CA GLY A 780 10.45 15.70 -3.71
C GLY A 780 9.16 15.94 -4.49
N GLU A 781 9.14 15.53 -5.75
CA GLU A 781 7.91 15.38 -6.53
C GLU A 781 7.02 14.37 -5.79
N ASN A 782 5.74 14.71 -5.64
CA ASN A 782 4.74 13.83 -5.06
C ASN A 782 3.90 13.34 -6.23
N ASP A 783 4.16 12.11 -6.68
CA ASP A 783 3.55 11.53 -7.88
C ASP A 783 2.01 11.54 -7.78
N ASP A 784 1.44 11.25 -6.61
CA ASP A 784 -0.01 11.28 -6.38
C ASP A 784 -0.58 12.71 -6.53
N ALA A 785 0.18 13.71 -6.09
CA ALA A 785 -0.20 15.11 -6.26
C ALA A 785 -0.14 15.53 -7.74
N GLU A 786 0.81 15.00 -8.51
CA GLU A 786 0.93 15.23 -9.95
C GLU A 786 -0.18 14.51 -10.74
N GLU A 787 -0.50 13.27 -10.38
CA GLU A 787 -1.63 12.49 -10.91
C GLU A 787 -2.93 13.28 -10.70
N LEU A 788 -3.21 13.69 -9.46
CA LEU A 788 -4.41 14.45 -9.11
C LEU A 788 -4.52 15.80 -9.86
N LEU A 789 -3.40 16.52 -10.01
CA LEU A 789 -3.36 17.76 -10.78
C LEU A 789 -3.60 17.53 -12.28
N THR A 790 -3.11 16.41 -12.81
CA THR A 790 -3.30 16.01 -14.21
C THR A 790 -4.77 15.66 -14.48
N SER A 791 -5.39 14.80 -13.66
CA SER A 791 -6.82 14.49 -13.77
C SER A 791 -7.70 15.74 -13.66
N ALA A 792 -7.34 16.70 -12.79
CA ALA A 792 -8.04 17.98 -12.71
C ALA A 792 -7.87 18.83 -13.97
N SER A 793 -6.67 18.87 -14.54
CA SER A 793 -6.39 19.57 -15.80
C SER A 793 -7.23 19.02 -16.95
N ASP A 794 -7.27 17.69 -17.09
CA ASP A 794 -7.99 17.01 -18.16
C ASP A 794 -9.51 17.24 -18.04
N LEU A 795 -10.05 17.12 -16.82
CA LEU A 795 -11.46 17.41 -16.56
C LEU A 795 -11.82 18.88 -16.85
N ILE A 796 -10.94 19.84 -16.52
CA ILE A 796 -11.15 21.26 -16.85
C ILE A 796 -11.25 21.44 -18.37
N ALA A 797 -10.39 20.80 -19.16
CA ALA A 797 -10.40 20.89 -20.61
C ALA A 797 -11.70 20.30 -21.19
N THR A 798 -12.14 19.15 -20.68
CA THR A 798 -13.42 18.53 -21.05
C THR A 798 -14.61 19.41 -20.70
N ILE A 799 -14.64 20.00 -19.51
CA ILE A 799 -15.68 20.94 -19.07
C ILE A 799 -15.67 22.20 -19.95
N ALA A 800 -14.50 22.73 -20.30
CA ALA A 800 -14.39 23.86 -21.20
C ALA A 800 -15.06 23.56 -22.55
N GLY A 801 -14.74 22.41 -23.15
CA GLY A 801 -15.36 21.93 -24.39
C GLY A 801 -16.87 21.78 -24.27
N ALA A 802 -17.36 21.26 -23.14
CA ALA A 802 -18.77 21.09 -22.82
C ALA A 802 -19.55 22.42 -22.74
N PHE A 803 -18.98 23.45 -22.11
CA PHE A 803 -19.58 24.79 -22.05
C PHE A 803 -19.49 25.55 -23.38
N GLY A 804 -18.40 25.35 -24.12
CA GLY A 804 -18.02 26.19 -25.25
C GLY A 804 -17.50 27.58 -24.85
N ALA A 805 -16.86 28.28 -25.79
CA ALA A 805 -16.09 29.49 -25.55
C ALA A 805 -16.83 30.59 -24.75
N GLU A 806 -18.09 30.89 -25.12
CA GLU A 806 -18.85 32.00 -24.54
C GLU A 806 -19.27 31.75 -23.10
N ALA A 807 -19.72 30.52 -22.79
CA ALA A 807 -20.16 30.16 -21.45
C ALA A 807 -18.99 29.85 -20.52
N PHE A 808 -17.88 29.32 -21.06
CA PHE A 808 -16.70 29.00 -20.25
C PHE A 808 -15.86 30.23 -19.88
N ALA A 809 -15.81 31.28 -20.72
CA ALA A 809 -15.02 32.48 -20.43
C ALA A 809 -15.26 33.10 -19.02
N PRO A 810 -16.50 33.33 -18.56
CA PRO A 810 -16.74 33.82 -17.20
C PRO A 810 -16.35 32.80 -16.12
N VAL A 811 -16.58 31.50 -16.37
CA VAL A 811 -16.22 30.41 -15.45
C VAL A 811 -14.70 30.33 -15.25
N MET A 812 -13.95 30.37 -16.35
CA MET A 812 -12.49 30.44 -16.35
C MET A 812 -11.97 31.63 -15.54
N ARG A 813 -12.58 32.81 -15.73
CA ARG A 813 -12.20 34.03 -15.02
C ARG A 813 -12.48 33.96 -13.51
N GLU A 814 -13.61 33.40 -13.12
CA GLU A 814 -14.05 33.40 -11.71
C GLU A 814 -13.38 32.29 -10.89
N HIS A 815 -13.18 31.11 -11.49
CA HIS A 815 -12.82 29.91 -10.72
C HIS A 815 -11.44 29.32 -11.05
N ILE A 816 -10.96 29.40 -12.29
CA ILE A 816 -9.83 28.57 -12.74
C ILE A 816 -8.52 29.37 -12.92
N ILE A 817 -8.57 30.58 -13.49
CA ILE A 817 -7.35 31.33 -13.80
C ILE A 817 -6.54 31.72 -12.55
N GLY A 818 -7.21 31.98 -11.43
CA GLY A 818 -6.56 32.29 -10.14
C GLY A 818 -5.71 31.14 -9.63
N PRO A 819 -6.30 29.95 -9.42
CA PRO A 819 -5.58 28.73 -9.05
C PRO A 819 -4.44 28.36 -10.00
N LEU A 820 -4.68 28.37 -11.31
CA LEU A 820 -3.62 28.08 -12.31
C LEU A 820 -2.42 29.02 -12.17
N ARG A 821 -2.66 30.32 -11.95
CA ARG A 821 -1.59 31.28 -11.70
C ARG A 821 -0.83 31.01 -10.40
N GLY A 822 -1.49 30.43 -9.40
CA GLY A 822 -0.87 29.96 -8.17
C GLY A 822 0.15 28.86 -8.42
N LEU A 823 -0.20 27.89 -9.26
CA LEU A 823 0.69 26.79 -9.68
C LEU A 823 1.81 27.26 -10.60
N MET A 824 1.58 28.28 -11.43
CA MET A 824 2.58 28.87 -12.33
C MET A 824 3.60 29.79 -11.62
N ARG A 825 3.66 29.84 -10.30
CA ARG A 825 4.65 30.68 -9.60
C ARG A 825 6.07 30.08 -9.68
N PRO A 826 7.13 30.91 -9.69
CA PRO A 826 8.51 30.41 -9.78
C PRO A 826 8.89 29.44 -8.65
N GLU A 827 8.26 29.57 -7.48
CA GLU A 827 8.55 28.76 -6.29
C GLU A 827 7.89 27.37 -6.31
N LYS A 828 7.00 27.10 -7.28
CA LYS A 828 6.33 25.80 -7.41
C LYS A 828 7.20 24.79 -8.17
N PRO A 829 7.00 23.48 -7.96
CA PRO A 829 7.70 22.42 -8.72
C PRO A 829 7.56 22.58 -10.24
N ALA A 830 8.55 22.10 -11.00
CA ALA A 830 8.55 22.27 -12.45
C ALA A 830 7.37 21.56 -13.13
N SER A 831 7.09 20.32 -12.69
CA SER A 831 5.93 19.51 -13.07
C SER A 831 4.60 20.24 -12.86
N ALA A 832 4.38 20.80 -11.67
CA ALA A 832 3.17 21.58 -11.37
C ALA A 832 3.01 22.81 -12.29
N ARG A 833 4.12 23.52 -12.59
CA ARG A 833 4.09 24.64 -13.55
C ARG A 833 3.76 24.14 -14.96
N GLN A 834 4.30 23.00 -15.36
CA GLN A 834 4.04 22.37 -16.66
C GLN A 834 2.57 22.00 -16.83
N ILE A 835 1.98 21.30 -15.86
CA ILE A 835 0.57 20.89 -15.86
C ILE A 835 -0.32 22.13 -15.97
N ALA A 836 -0.05 23.16 -15.16
CA ALA A 836 -0.85 24.38 -15.18
C ALA A 836 -0.80 25.12 -16.53
N ILE A 837 0.36 25.15 -17.19
CA ILE A 837 0.51 25.77 -18.52
C ILE A 837 -0.16 24.92 -19.60
N GLY A 838 -0.08 23.59 -19.49
CA GLY A 838 -0.79 22.66 -20.36
C GLY A 838 -2.31 22.87 -20.27
N CYS A 839 -2.86 22.81 -19.05
CA CYS A 839 -4.27 23.10 -18.75
C CYS A 839 -4.74 24.42 -19.36
N PHE A 840 -3.97 25.49 -19.14
CA PHE A 840 -4.29 26.80 -19.71
C PHE A 840 -4.28 26.77 -21.24
N ALA A 841 -3.31 26.10 -21.87
CA ALA A 841 -3.22 26.02 -23.32
C ALA A 841 -4.46 25.34 -23.93
N GLU A 842 -4.92 24.23 -23.35
CA GLU A 842 -6.12 23.51 -23.78
C GLU A 842 -7.38 24.36 -23.59
N CYS A 843 -7.49 25.08 -22.47
CA CYS A 843 -8.57 26.04 -22.26
C CYS A 843 -8.58 27.14 -23.34
N VAL A 844 -7.41 27.61 -23.78
CA VAL A 844 -7.30 28.62 -24.84
C VAL A 844 -7.77 28.08 -26.19
N GLU A 845 -7.53 26.81 -26.52
CA GLU A 845 -8.04 26.21 -27.76
C GLU A 845 -9.58 26.26 -27.83
N VAL A 846 -10.23 26.08 -26.68
CA VAL A 846 -11.69 26.19 -26.57
C VAL A 846 -12.14 27.65 -26.55
N LEU A 847 -11.51 28.51 -25.76
CA LEU A 847 -11.90 29.92 -25.59
C LEU A 847 -11.66 30.77 -26.85
N GLN A 848 -10.65 30.41 -27.66
CA GLN A 848 -10.26 31.11 -28.86
C GLN A 848 -10.12 32.63 -28.62
N ALA A 849 -10.84 33.46 -29.38
CA ALA A 849 -10.78 34.92 -29.25
C ALA A 849 -11.18 35.42 -27.85
N ARG A 850 -11.97 34.65 -27.07
CA ARG A 850 -12.33 35.01 -25.69
C ARG A 850 -11.15 34.89 -24.73
N ALA A 851 -10.06 34.22 -25.11
CA ALA A 851 -8.84 34.18 -24.31
C ALA A 851 -8.07 35.51 -24.28
N GLU A 852 -8.43 36.49 -25.13
CA GLU A 852 -7.82 37.85 -25.13
C GLU A 852 -7.85 38.50 -23.74
N ASP A 853 -8.85 38.15 -22.95
CA ASP A 853 -9.12 38.59 -21.59
C ASP A 853 -8.05 38.17 -20.57
N PHE A 854 -7.23 37.16 -20.89
CA PHE A 854 -6.21 36.58 -19.99
C PHE A 854 -4.78 36.80 -20.48
N VAL A 855 -4.60 37.33 -21.70
CA VAL A 855 -3.29 37.50 -22.37
C VAL A 855 -2.31 38.31 -21.52
N GLU A 856 -2.74 39.44 -20.98
CA GLU A 856 -1.87 40.35 -20.22
C GLU A 856 -1.33 39.67 -18.94
N GLU A 857 -2.09 38.74 -18.36
CA GLU A 857 -1.72 38.04 -17.13
C GLU A 857 -0.79 36.86 -17.39
N ILE A 858 -0.95 36.16 -18.52
CA ILE A 858 -0.23 34.90 -18.80
C ILE A 858 1.10 35.10 -19.55
N VAL A 859 1.20 36.11 -20.42
CA VAL A 859 2.40 36.32 -21.26
C VAL A 859 3.70 36.41 -20.44
N PRO A 860 3.77 37.10 -19.29
CA PRO A 860 4.99 37.12 -18.47
C PRO A 860 5.42 35.73 -17.99
N VAL A 861 4.45 34.85 -17.67
CA VAL A 861 4.71 33.46 -17.27
C VAL A 861 5.28 32.68 -18.44
N LEU A 862 4.64 32.74 -19.61
CA LEU A 862 5.12 32.03 -20.81
C LEU A 862 6.53 32.46 -21.22
N LEU A 863 6.85 33.75 -21.15
CA LEU A 863 8.19 34.27 -21.46
C LEU A 863 9.27 33.81 -20.48
N ARG A 864 8.90 33.50 -19.23
CA ARG A 864 9.79 32.88 -18.24
C ARG A 864 9.99 31.41 -18.58
N GLU A 865 8.91 30.67 -18.80
CA GLU A 865 8.92 29.21 -19.00
C GLU A 865 9.51 28.79 -20.34
N LEU A 866 9.43 29.64 -21.37
CA LEU A 866 10.20 29.50 -22.62
C LEU A 866 11.73 29.48 -22.40
N ARG A 867 12.19 29.94 -21.24
CA ARG A 867 13.61 29.93 -20.83
C ARG A 867 13.88 28.94 -19.69
N SER A 868 12.91 28.09 -19.36
CA SER A 868 13.08 27.06 -18.34
C SER A 868 14.23 26.12 -18.70
N GLU A 869 14.92 25.57 -17.69
CA GLU A 869 15.90 24.50 -17.87
C GLU A 869 15.21 23.18 -18.24
N GLU A 870 13.95 23.00 -17.83
CA GLU A 870 13.11 21.84 -18.16
C GLU A 870 12.53 21.92 -19.58
N SER A 871 12.70 20.85 -20.35
CA SER A 871 12.24 20.74 -21.75
C SER A 871 10.71 20.79 -21.88
N GLU A 872 10.00 20.15 -20.96
CA GLU A 872 8.54 20.05 -21.00
C GLU A 872 7.87 21.40 -20.74
N ASN A 873 8.35 22.15 -19.75
CA ASN A 873 7.93 23.54 -19.52
C ASN A 873 8.16 24.42 -20.76
N ARG A 874 9.32 24.28 -21.43
CA ARG A 874 9.57 25.02 -22.68
C ARG A 874 8.59 24.60 -23.79
N ARG A 875 8.30 23.30 -23.93
CA ARG A 875 7.36 22.76 -24.92
C ARG A 875 5.96 23.33 -24.71
N ASN A 876 5.42 23.22 -23.49
CA ASN A 876 4.06 23.69 -23.17
C ASN A 876 3.96 25.22 -23.29
N ALA A 877 4.98 25.95 -22.85
CA ALA A 877 5.02 27.41 -22.99
C ALA A 877 5.07 27.86 -24.46
N ALA A 878 5.82 27.14 -25.31
CA ALA A 878 5.88 27.40 -26.75
C ALA A 878 4.55 27.10 -27.44
N PHE A 879 3.94 25.95 -27.12
CA PHE A 879 2.63 25.56 -27.63
C PHE A 879 1.55 26.58 -27.25
N CYS A 880 1.45 26.93 -25.96
CA CYS A 880 0.50 27.94 -25.48
C CYS A 880 0.73 29.30 -26.15
N SER A 881 1.99 29.73 -26.29
CA SER A 881 2.32 30.98 -27.00
C SER A 881 1.85 30.96 -28.46
N GLY A 882 1.98 29.81 -29.14
CA GLY A 882 1.52 29.61 -30.52
C GLY A 882 0.00 29.74 -30.64
N ILE A 883 -0.75 29.09 -29.75
CA ILE A 883 -2.22 29.12 -29.73
C ILE A 883 -2.73 30.53 -29.40
N LEU A 884 -2.14 31.21 -28.41
CA LEU A 884 -2.49 32.59 -28.09
C LEU A 884 -2.22 33.52 -29.27
N PHE A 885 -1.12 33.34 -29.99
CA PHE A 885 -0.86 34.11 -31.20
C PHE A 885 -1.89 33.85 -32.30
N LEU A 886 -2.29 32.58 -32.48
CA LEU A 886 -3.28 32.16 -33.47
C LEU A 886 -4.66 32.78 -33.22
N HIS A 887 -5.13 32.79 -31.97
CA HIS A 887 -6.50 33.21 -31.63
C HIS A 887 -6.62 34.64 -31.08
N CYS A 888 -5.55 35.19 -30.51
CA CYS A 888 -5.56 36.49 -29.81
C CYS A 888 -4.54 37.48 -30.39
N MET A 889 -4.23 37.37 -31.69
CA MET A 889 -3.21 38.18 -32.39
C MET A 889 -3.33 39.69 -32.10
N SER A 890 -4.55 40.20 -31.96
CA SER A 890 -4.82 41.63 -31.73
C SER A 890 -4.22 42.18 -30.42
N LYS A 891 -4.03 41.30 -29.44
CA LYS A 891 -3.50 41.59 -28.10
C LYS A 891 -2.06 41.11 -27.90
N VAL A 892 -1.64 40.06 -28.62
CA VAL A 892 -0.30 39.46 -28.50
C VAL A 892 0.74 40.18 -29.37
N SER A 893 0.32 40.81 -30.49
CA SER A 893 1.23 41.57 -31.34
C SER A 893 1.65 42.88 -30.65
N PRO A 894 2.96 43.14 -30.43
CA PRO A 894 3.40 44.47 -30.06
C PRO A 894 3.05 45.45 -31.20
N ARG A 895 2.52 46.62 -30.85
CA ARG A 895 2.40 47.74 -31.78
C ARG A 895 3.76 48.36 -32.09
#